data_AF-A0A3N5ERE5-F1
#
_entry.id   AF-A0A3N5ERE5-F1
#
_cell.length_a   1.000
_cell.length_b   1.000
_cell.length_c   1.000
_cell.angle_alpha   90.00
_cell.angle_beta   90.00
_cell.angle_gamma   90.00
#
_symmetry.space_group_name_H-M   'P 1'
#
loop_
_entity.id
_entity.type
_entity.pdbx_description
1 polymer ?
#
loop_
_entity_poly.entity_id
_entity_poly.type
_entity_poly.pdbx_seq_one_letter_code
_entity_poly.pdbx_strand_id
1 'polypeptide(L)'
;MVKAYKKLLPILFLSMTLHSIAQKSYKPVIDYLYTYQFSFPANGLSSVVKDGKYGFIDQTGKPVVDYKYDHSYGFSDNGLAMVTMNGKWGLINSTGSEVLGCYEYGSMFAGFHKGLVQVTKNWKYGYIDRSGKLIIDCQFDYASSFSDKGLACVKKNGKWGYIDITGKMIIPYQFDYAYDFENDLALVLKNDKYGFINIIGKLVIDCVYDDAKNFWENGFAKVKKDGKLGWIDKSGKIFLDDVKDFSENGLAVARKGDKWGFIKRNGKTAIDYQFNGAFDFSQNGLAAVKKGEKWGFINEKGDVVIDYQFNGVTSFAPNGMAGVNKDGKRGYINQTGKFVISDSQYETVAMFSLSNWAFVKKNGKWTYIDQTGKEITGYMFDEVIRSYPNEFSKIKKDGKLGFIDPTGRILIKCQFDDVRSFINGLCAVQKGGKWGYIDEQGNLVVNYQFEDAGIKSNNGLICVKKNGKWGCVKQVKPMDDIANYVKTEIGKWQQKGKYETSDAYTARVTEENSRKKVEELMYLATQNIAPNYCDWKSIINEYDPDNQTFKVDIGGLSSIYVKVPVTEAEAFDTSANKLQFSNIQYALDSEGNVFLQKATINNPANEKSYVYSSTDNATFAYTQLNINLDPLKLNVQTASNTQSVNTETKTITVGQSDVDVNIPTNPQTNDKTFVVIIANENYQKEVKVKFASNDGKVFKQYCEKTLGIPSQNIHLAVDATFGNMKSEIKWIADVIAAYNGHAKVIFFYAGHGMPNETDKSSYLLPVDGFSSDFETAIKLNDLYSRLTANPVQEVTFIMDACFSGSARDNGMLAEARGVKIKPRTEVLNGNSIVFSAATGDETAYPYTAKQHGLFTYFLLKKLQETKGDVTYKDLFDYIKTNVGQQSVVVNQKSQTPQLQTSKNLQEWETMKLK
;
A
#
# COMPACT_ATOMS: atom_id res chain seq x y z
N MET A 1 46.28 -38.88 -33.58
CA MET A 1 45.67 -40.15 -33.13
C MET A 1 44.45 -39.79 -32.29
N VAL A 2 43.23 -39.88 -32.79
CA VAL A 2 42.52 -41.10 -33.27
C VAL A 2 42.00 -41.92 -32.09
N LYS A 3 40.66 -41.91 -31.99
CA LYS A 3 39.75 -42.95 -31.45
C LYS A 3 39.70 -43.09 -29.92
N ALA A 4 38.54 -43.23 -29.29
CA ALA A 4 37.21 -43.68 -29.77
C ALA A 4 36.14 -43.08 -28.82
N TYR A 5 35.17 -42.31 -29.33
CA TYR A 5 33.88 -42.75 -29.89
C TYR A 5 32.84 -43.20 -28.85
N LYS A 6 31.76 -42.40 -28.79
CA LYS A 6 30.34 -42.78 -28.75
C LYS A 6 29.91 -43.92 -27.81
N LYS A 7 29.08 -43.56 -26.82
CA LYS A 7 27.87 -44.25 -26.31
C LYS A 7 27.39 -43.40 -25.13
N LEU A 8 26.23 -42.75 -25.06
CA LEU A 8 24.94 -42.92 -25.71
C LEU A 8 24.15 -41.58 -25.65
N LEU A 9 23.63 -41.13 -26.77
CA LEU A 9 22.21 -40.72 -26.91
C LEU A 9 21.62 -41.73 -27.92
N PRO A 10 20.32 -42.09 -27.90
CA PRO A 10 19.17 -41.24 -27.56
C PRO A 10 18.07 -42.00 -26.75
N ILE A 11 16.83 -41.47 -26.73
CA ILE A 11 15.53 -42.01 -26.22
C ILE A 11 15.09 -41.24 -24.95
N LEU A 12 14.01 -40.44 -24.88
CA LEU A 12 12.77 -40.34 -25.68
C LEU A 12 12.43 -38.88 -26.03
N PHE A 13 12.11 -38.67 -27.31
CA PHE A 13 11.00 -37.79 -27.68
C PHE A 13 9.74 -38.34 -27.00
N LEU A 14 9.15 -37.60 -26.06
CA LEU A 14 7.73 -37.72 -25.80
C LEU A 14 7.06 -36.48 -26.41
N SER A 15 6.51 -36.67 -27.60
CA SER A 15 5.50 -35.79 -28.15
C SER A 15 4.29 -35.79 -27.22
N MET A 16 4.22 -34.81 -26.32
CA MET A 16 2.94 -34.36 -25.79
C MET A 16 2.66 -33.00 -26.39
N THR A 17 1.62 -32.97 -27.22
CA THR A 17 0.91 -31.76 -27.61
C THR A 17 0.46 -31.03 -26.35
N LEU A 18 1.27 -30.08 -25.90
CA LEU A 18 0.87 -29.07 -24.93
C LEU A 18 1.13 -27.71 -25.57
N HIS A 19 0.07 -27.18 -26.19
CA HIS A 19 -0.13 -25.73 -26.24
C HIS A 19 -0.21 -25.24 -24.78
N SER A 20 0.93 -25.09 -24.15
CA SER A 20 1.06 -24.54 -22.81
C SER A 20 1.61 -23.13 -22.96
N ILE A 21 0.67 -22.20 -23.00
CA ILE A 21 0.89 -20.77 -22.95
C ILE A 21 1.88 -20.46 -21.81
N ALA A 22 3.04 -19.90 -22.13
CA ALA A 22 3.96 -19.32 -21.15
C ALA A 22 3.36 -18.00 -20.62
N GLN A 23 2.29 -18.13 -19.84
CA GLN A 23 1.69 -17.07 -19.03
C GLN A 23 2.22 -17.21 -17.61
N LYS A 24 2.39 -16.08 -16.90
CA LYS A 24 2.62 -16.02 -15.44
C LYS A 24 1.79 -17.11 -14.75
N SER A 25 2.40 -18.25 -14.39
CA SER A 25 1.61 -19.45 -14.12
C SER A 25 1.01 -19.37 -12.72
N TYR A 26 -0.24 -18.93 -12.64
CA TYR A 26 -1.02 -19.07 -11.43
C TYR A 26 -1.29 -20.55 -11.20
N LYS A 27 -0.69 -21.13 -10.15
CA LYS A 27 -0.89 -22.53 -9.78
C LYS A 27 -1.82 -22.63 -8.56
N PRO A 28 -2.56 -23.73 -8.43
CA PRO A 28 -3.28 -24.03 -7.19
C PRO A 28 -2.29 -24.08 -6.03
N VAL A 29 -2.59 -23.34 -4.97
CA VAL A 29 -1.85 -23.36 -3.70
C VAL A 29 -2.74 -23.80 -2.54
N ILE A 30 -4.06 -23.71 -2.71
CA ILE A 30 -5.05 -24.28 -1.80
C ILE A 30 -6.01 -25.11 -2.64
N ASP A 31 -6.16 -26.38 -2.26
CA ASP A 31 -7.00 -27.34 -2.95
C ASP A 31 -8.48 -26.90 -3.01
N TYR A 32 -9.17 -27.35 -4.06
CA TYR A 32 -10.59 -27.05 -4.32
C TYR A 32 -11.50 -27.90 -3.43
N LEU A 33 -11.52 -27.61 -2.13
CA LEU A 33 -12.23 -28.41 -1.12
C LEU A 33 -13.47 -27.71 -0.54
N TYR A 34 -13.56 -26.40 -0.66
CA TYR A 34 -14.45 -25.59 0.17
C TYR A 34 -15.77 -25.26 -0.52
N THR A 35 -16.84 -25.18 0.26
CA THR A 35 -18.20 -25.04 -0.28
C THR A 35 -18.55 -23.59 -0.62
N TYR A 36 -18.04 -22.63 0.15
CA TYR A 36 -18.30 -21.20 -0.04
C TYR A 36 -17.02 -20.44 -0.40
N GLN A 37 -17.20 -19.28 -1.03
CA GLN A 37 -16.12 -18.33 -1.26
C GLN A 37 -15.57 -17.87 0.10
N PHE A 38 -14.25 -17.70 0.17
CA PHE A 38 -13.55 -17.19 1.33
C PHE A 38 -12.49 -16.17 0.90
N SER A 39 -11.89 -15.49 1.88
CA SER A 39 -10.78 -14.54 1.67
C SER A 39 -9.90 -14.47 2.93
N PHE A 40 -8.66 -14.01 2.78
CA PHE A 40 -7.73 -13.88 3.90
C PHE A 40 -7.72 -12.43 4.42
N PRO A 41 -8.16 -12.20 5.67
CA PRO A 41 -8.00 -10.91 6.34
C PRO A 41 -6.54 -10.69 6.77
N ALA A 42 -6.23 -9.51 7.31
CA ALA A 42 -4.87 -9.09 7.65
C ALA A 42 -4.14 -10.03 8.64
N ASN A 43 -4.87 -10.73 9.51
CA ASN A 43 -4.31 -11.70 10.44
C ASN A 43 -3.91 -13.04 9.81
N GLY A 44 -4.21 -13.26 8.51
CA GLY A 44 -3.79 -14.44 7.76
C GLY A 44 -4.62 -15.71 7.97
N LEU A 45 -5.73 -15.68 8.72
CA LEU A 45 -6.61 -16.84 8.93
C LEU A 45 -7.98 -16.66 8.27
N SER A 46 -8.40 -17.65 7.48
CA SER A 46 -9.69 -17.62 6.78
C SER A 46 -10.64 -18.68 7.29
N SER A 47 -11.90 -18.28 7.50
CA SER A 47 -13.00 -19.17 7.82
C SER A 47 -13.46 -19.91 6.57
N VAL A 48 -13.50 -21.24 6.61
CA VAL A 48 -13.84 -22.09 5.47
C VAL A 48 -14.82 -23.20 5.85
N VAL A 49 -15.61 -23.66 4.87
CA VAL A 49 -16.58 -24.75 5.06
C VAL A 49 -16.19 -25.97 4.26
N LYS A 50 -15.88 -27.05 4.98
CA LYS A 50 -15.59 -28.38 4.43
C LYS A 50 -16.58 -29.37 5.03
N ASP A 51 -17.22 -30.17 4.18
CA ASP A 51 -18.18 -31.21 4.59
C ASP A 51 -19.30 -30.74 5.54
N GLY A 52 -19.76 -29.49 5.33
CA GLY A 52 -20.85 -28.89 6.10
C GLY A 52 -20.45 -28.31 7.46
N LYS A 53 -19.16 -28.34 7.83
CA LYS A 53 -18.64 -27.77 9.07
C LYS A 53 -17.65 -26.64 8.79
N TYR A 54 -17.65 -25.66 9.69
CA TYR A 54 -16.74 -24.52 9.68
C TYR A 54 -15.44 -24.85 10.42
N GLY A 55 -14.33 -24.39 9.85
CA GLY A 55 -12.99 -24.40 10.43
C GLY A 55 -12.19 -23.21 9.92
N PHE A 56 -10.91 -23.12 10.32
CA PHE A 56 -10.03 -22.04 9.89
C PHE A 56 -8.74 -22.58 9.30
N ILE A 57 -8.33 -21.98 8.18
CA ILE A 57 -7.08 -22.31 7.48
C ILE A 57 -6.13 -21.12 7.44
N ASP A 58 -4.84 -21.40 7.37
CA ASP A 58 -3.81 -20.41 7.06
C ASP A 58 -3.69 -20.17 5.54
N GLN A 59 -2.80 -19.26 5.15
CA GLN A 59 -2.55 -18.87 3.76
C GLN A 59 -1.94 -19.99 2.89
N THR A 60 -1.48 -21.08 3.51
CA THR A 60 -1.00 -22.28 2.81
C THR A 60 -2.12 -23.31 2.60
N GLY A 61 -3.31 -23.07 3.16
CA GLY A 61 -4.42 -24.00 3.13
C GLY A 61 -4.39 -25.03 4.26
N LYS A 62 -3.42 -24.94 5.18
CA LYS A 62 -3.32 -25.86 6.32
C LYS A 62 -4.41 -25.51 7.35
N PRO A 63 -5.15 -26.50 7.88
CA PRO A 63 -6.08 -26.27 8.96
C PRO A 63 -5.33 -25.84 10.23
N VAL A 64 -5.71 -24.67 10.76
CA VAL A 64 -5.28 -24.15 12.07
C VAL A 64 -6.34 -24.47 13.12
N VAL A 65 -7.61 -24.47 12.71
CA VAL A 65 -8.74 -24.85 13.56
C VAL A 65 -9.58 -25.88 12.81
N ASP A 66 -9.81 -27.02 13.43
CA ASP A 66 -10.53 -28.15 12.84
C ASP A 66 -11.96 -27.79 12.39
N TYR A 67 -12.43 -28.49 11.36
CA TYR A 67 -13.76 -28.34 10.78
C TYR A 67 -14.85 -28.97 11.67
N LYS A 68 -15.16 -28.35 12.82
CA LYS A 68 -16.10 -28.89 13.81
C LYS A 68 -17.29 -28.00 14.14
N TYR A 69 -17.27 -26.74 13.73
CA TYR A 69 -18.30 -25.76 14.09
C TYR A 69 -19.48 -25.77 13.09
N ASP A 70 -20.67 -25.46 13.58
CA ASP A 70 -21.88 -25.31 12.75
C ASP A 70 -21.88 -23.98 11.98
N HIS A 71 -21.25 -22.95 12.56
CA HIS A 71 -21.06 -21.63 11.96
C HIS A 71 -19.85 -20.92 12.57
N SER A 72 -19.20 -20.03 11.81
CA SER A 72 -18.18 -19.11 12.33
C SER A 72 -18.24 -17.74 11.67
N TYR A 73 -17.83 -16.71 12.41
CA TYR A 73 -17.94 -15.29 12.01
C TYR A 73 -16.59 -14.60 11.78
N GLY A 74 -15.59 -15.34 11.33
CA GLY A 74 -14.23 -14.79 11.12
C GLY A 74 -13.58 -14.31 12.42
N PHE A 75 -12.32 -13.89 12.33
CA PHE A 75 -11.62 -13.26 13.45
C PHE A 75 -11.81 -11.74 13.39
N SER A 76 -12.23 -11.11 14.48
CA SER A 76 -12.23 -9.65 14.65
C SER A 76 -10.83 -9.09 14.93
N ASP A 77 -10.67 -7.78 14.86
CA ASP A 77 -9.38 -7.07 15.04
C ASP A 77 -8.69 -7.35 16.37
N ASN A 78 -9.46 -7.77 17.40
CA ASN A 78 -8.93 -8.18 18.69
C ASN A 78 -8.43 -9.65 18.74
N GLY A 79 -8.40 -10.36 17.60
CA GLY A 79 -7.87 -11.71 17.48
C GLY A 79 -8.82 -12.84 17.93
N LEU A 80 -10.11 -12.55 18.09
CA LEU A 80 -11.12 -13.54 18.51
C LEU A 80 -12.11 -13.85 17.38
N ALA A 81 -12.56 -15.10 17.30
CA ALA A 81 -13.60 -15.53 16.39
C ALA A 81 -14.79 -16.12 17.13
N MET A 82 -15.98 -15.73 16.70
CA MET A 82 -17.23 -16.29 17.22
C MET A 82 -17.59 -17.56 16.43
N VAL A 83 -17.93 -18.61 17.15
CA VAL A 83 -18.25 -19.93 16.61
C VAL A 83 -19.53 -20.47 17.23
N THR A 84 -20.21 -21.35 16.53
CA THR A 84 -21.36 -22.08 17.06
C THR A 84 -21.15 -23.58 16.98
N MET A 85 -21.61 -24.30 18.01
CA MET A 85 -21.57 -25.76 18.07
C MET A 85 -22.78 -26.26 18.84
N ASN A 86 -23.57 -27.16 18.25
CA ASN A 86 -24.78 -27.73 18.83
C ASN A 86 -25.79 -26.67 19.30
N GLY A 87 -25.95 -25.60 18.51
CA GLY A 87 -26.86 -24.48 18.82
C GLY A 87 -26.39 -23.54 19.94
N LYS A 88 -25.17 -23.74 20.46
CA LYS A 88 -24.54 -22.90 21.50
C LYS A 88 -23.44 -22.01 20.89
N TRP A 89 -23.21 -20.84 21.49
CA TRP A 89 -22.24 -19.85 21.02
C TRP A 89 -20.96 -19.85 21.84
N GLY A 90 -19.81 -19.77 21.19
CA GLY A 90 -18.48 -19.71 21.83
C GLY A 90 -17.53 -18.71 21.16
N LEU A 91 -16.41 -18.44 21.83
CA LEU A 91 -15.32 -17.60 21.33
C LEU A 91 -14.01 -18.38 21.34
N ILE A 92 -13.28 -18.32 20.23
CA ILE A 92 -11.95 -18.89 20.10
C ILE A 92 -10.92 -17.81 19.77
N ASN A 93 -9.65 -18.04 20.13
CA ASN A 93 -8.54 -17.21 19.68
C ASN A 93 -7.95 -17.75 18.36
N SER A 94 -6.95 -17.05 17.81
CA SER A 94 -6.28 -17.40 16.54
C SER A 94 -5.60 -18.78 16.52
N THR A 95 -5.39 -19.41 17.67
CA THR A 95 -4.86 -20.78 17.77
C THR A 95 -5.96 -21.84 17.75
N GLY A 96 -7.23 -21.44 17.76
CA GLY A 96 -8.38 -22.33 17.93
C GLY A 96 -8.70 -22.67 19.38
N SER A 97 -7.93 -22.13 20.34
CA SER A 97 -8.20 -22.33 21.76
C SER A 97 -9.48 -21.60 22.16
N GLU A 98 -10.34 -22.30 22.89
CA GLU A 98 -11.58 -21.74 23.43
C GLU A 98 -11.25 -20.70 24.50
N VAL A 99 -11.58 -19.44 24.21
CA VAL A 99 -11.58 -18.34 25.19
C VAL A 99 -12.89 -18.38 25.99
N LEU A 100 -13.97 -18.73 25.29
CA LEU A 100 -15.28 -19.00 25.86
C LEU A 100 -15.84 -20.27 25.22
N GLY A 101 -16.03 -21.33 26.01
CA GLY A 101 -16.69 -22.55 25.54
C GLY A 101 -18.11 -22.27 25.03
N CYS A 102 -18.70 -23.18 24.26
CA CYS A 102 -20.03 -22.94 23.70
C CYS A 102 -21.11 -22.95 24.80
N TYR A 103 -21.60 -21.78 25.23
CA TYR A 103 -22.62 -21.61 26.28
C TYR A 103 -24.03 -21.43 25.70
N GLU A 104 -25.05 -21.57 26.55
CA GLU A 104 -26.48 -21.34 26.23
C GLU A 104 -26.86 -19.86 26.01
N TYR A 105 -25.86 -18.97 25.87
CA TYR A 105 -26.12 -17.57 25.60
C TYR A 105 -26.38 -17.37 24.10
N GLY A 106 -27.46 -16.68 23.75
CA GLY A 106 -27.75 -16.28 22.37
C GLY A 106 -26.95 -15.03 21.98
N SER A 107 -26.51 -15.01 20.72
CA SER A 107 -25.87 -13.92 19.97
C SER A 107 -24.96 -12.93 20.72
N MET A 108 -23.66 -12.96 20.38
CA MET A 108 -22.67 -11.95 20.78
C MET A 108 -22.43 -11.01 19.60
N PHE A 109 -23.27 -9.97 19.43
CA PHE A 109 -23.20 -9.08 18.25
C PHE A 109 -22.09 -8.02 18.31
N ALA A 110 -21.30 -7.93 19.39
CA ALA A 110 -20.31 -6.86 19.57
C ALA A 110 -18.99 -7.39 20.12
N GLY A 111 -17.88 -6.71 19.79
CA GLY A 111 -16.57 -7.00 20.39
C GLY A 111 -16.52 -6.65 21.88
N PHE A 112 -15.38 -6.93 22.52
CA PHE A 112 -15.16 -6.48 23.90
C PHE A 112 -14.93 -4.96 23.95
N HIS A 113 -15.83 -4.24 24.64
CA HIS A 113 -15.69 -2.83 24.94
C HIS A 113 -15.50 -2.64 26.44
N LYS A 114 -14.44 -1.93 26.85
CA LYS A 114 -14.03 -1.81 28.27
C LYS A 114 -13.90 -3.15 29.01
N GLY A 115 -13.48 -4.19 28.29
CA GLY A 115 -13.28 -5.53 28.84
C GLY A 115 -14.55 -6.37 28.97
N LEU A 116 -15.72 -5.86 28.57
CA LEU A 116 -16.99 -6.57 28.62
C LEU A 116 -17.62 -6.75 27.23
N VAL A 117 -18.42 -7.80 27.08
CA VAL A 117 -19.24 -8.04 25.89
C VAL A 117 -20.66 -8.39 26.31
N GLN A 118 -21.63 -7.89 25.55
CA GLN A 118 -23.04 -8.17 25.76
C GLN A 118 -23.38 -9.62 25.35
N VAL A 119 -24.21 -10.28 26.16
CA VAL A 119 -24.71 -11.64 25.93
C VAL A 119 -26.20 -11.70 26.19
N THR A 120 -26.91 -12.67 25.60
CA THR A 120 -28.33 -12.88 25.92
C THR A 120 -28.59 -14.24 26.53
N LYS A 121 -29.41 -14.32 27.59
CA LYS A 121 -29.95 -15.56 28.16
C LYS A 121 -31.45 -15.41 28.36
N ASN A 122 -32.26 -16.38 27.92
CA ASN A 122 -33.72 -16.32 28.04
C ASN A 122 -34.31 -15.00 27.52
N TRP A 123 -33.82 -14.52 26.37
CA TRP A 123 -34.23 -13.25 25.75
C TRP A 123 -33.95 -11.98 26.57
N LYS A 124 -33.04 -12.06 27.56
CA LYS A 124 -32.56 -10.93 28.35
C LYS A 124 -31.07 -10.70 28.15
N TYR A 125 -30.67 -9.45 28.07
CA TYR A 125 -29.28 -9.03 27.90
C TYR A 125 -28.56 -8.89 29.25
N GLY A 126 -27.30 -9.30 29.28
CA GLY A 126 -26.32 -9.13 30.36
C GLY A 126 -24.92 -8.94 29.78
N TYR A 127 -23.88 -8.96 30.62
CA TYR A 127 -22.50 -8.73 30.19
C TYR A 127 -21.53 -9.70 30.86
N ILE A 128 -20.59 -10.22 30.07
CA ILE A 128 -19.49 -11.07 30.55
C ILE A 128 -18.13 -10.40 30.32
N ASP A 129 -17.12 -10.77 31.10
CA ASP A 129 -15.73 -10.38 30.86
C ASP A 129 -15.01 -11.33 29.88
N ARG A 130 -13.72 -11.06 29.60
CA ARG A 130 -12.89 -11.86 28.69
C ARG A 130 -12.66 -13.30 29.14
N SER A 131 -12.85 -13.62 30.42
CA SER A 131 -12.77 -14.99 30.94
C SER A 131 -14.08 -15.75 30.79
N GLY A 132 -15.16 -15.06 30.39
CA GLY A 132 -16.50 -15.61 30.33
C GLY A 132 -17.30 -15.46 31.61
N LYS A 133 -16.78 -14.77 32.62
CA LYS A 133 -17.49 -14.54 33.87
C LYS A 133 -18.60 -13.53 33.65
N LEU A 134 -19.83 -13.87 34.06
CA LEU A 134 -20.97 -12.94 34.07
C LEU A 134 -20.69 -11.83 35.10
N ILE A 135 -20.56 -10.60 34.61
CA ILE A 135 -20.35 -9.39 35.42
C ILE A 135 -21.68 -8.70 35.69
N ILE A 136 -22.58 -8.70 34.71
CA ILE A 136 -23.90 -8.09 34.82
C ILE A 136 -24.93 -9.12 34.38
N ASP A 137 -25.85 -9.45 35.28
CA ASP A 137 -26.87 -10.47 35.04
C ASP A 137 -27.73 -10.17 33.81
N CYS A 138 -28.16 -11.25 33.13
CA CYS A 138 -29.09 -11.16 32.01
C CYS A 138 -30.49 -10.73 32.47
N GLN A 139 -30.72 -9.43 32.56
CA GLN A 139 -31.94 -8.84 33.12
C GLN A 139 -32.57 -7.73 32.25
N PHE A 140 -31.87 -7.29 31.20
CA PHE A 140 -32.34 -6.18 30.36
C PHE A 140 -33.11 -6.70 29.15
N ASP A 141 -34.13 -5.94 28.72
CA ASP A 141 -34.85 -6.20 27.47
C ASP A 141 -33.94 -5.91 26.25
N TYR A 142 -33.02 -4.97 26.41
CA TYR A 142 -31.99 -4.61 25.44
C TYR A 142 -30.79 -3.98 26.16
N ALA A 143 -29.59 -4.14 25.61
CA ALA A 143 -28.37 -3.52 26.11
C ALA A 143 -27.42 -3.19 24.94
N SER A 144 -26.75 -2.04 24.96
CA SER A 144 -25.72 -1.66 23.99
C SER A 144 -24.30 -1.98 24.48
N SER A 145 -23.30 -1.86 23.60
CA SER A 145 -21.90 -1.90 24.02
C SER A 145 -21.54 -0.72 24.93
N PHE A 146 -20.55 -0.90 25.81
CA PHE A 146 -20.01 0.22 26.58
C PHE A 146 -19.27 1.21 25.67
N SER A 147 -19.63 2.48 25.77
CA SER A 147 -18.92 3.61 25.16
C SER A 147 -17.50 3.79 25.74
N ASP A 148 -16.69 4.64 25.10
CA ASP A 148 -15.36 5.00 25.61
C ASP A 148 -15.37 5.67 26.99
N LYS A 149 -16.52 6.21 27.40
CA LYS A 149 -16.76 6.79 28.73
C LYS A 149 -17.21 5.76 29.77
N GLY A 150 -17.37 4.49 29.37
CA GLY A 150 -17.77 3.40 30.27
C GLY A 150 -19.27 3.36 30.57
N LEU A 151 -20.11 3.97 29.73
CA LEU A 151 -21.56 3.94 29.84
C LEU A 151 -22.18 3.10 28.71
N ALA A 152 -23.21 2.31 29.03
CA ALA A 152 -24.05 1.60 28.07
C ALA A 152 -25.52 1.98 28.27
N CYS A 153 -26.27 2.14 27.18
CA CYS A 153 -27.71 2.33 27.26
C CYS A 153 -28.41 0.97 27.39
N VAL A 154 -29.36 0.89 28.31
CA VAL A 154 -30.07 -0.35 28.64
C VAL A 154 -31.57 -0.10 28.73
N LYS A 155 -32.35 -1.07 28.26
CA LYS A 155 -33.81 -1.07 28.34
C LYS A 155 -34.28 -2.07 29.39
N LYS A 156 -35.15 -1.63 30.31
CA LYS A 156 -35.79 -2.50 31.29
C LYS A 156 -37.23 -2.05 31.50
N ASN A 157 -38.17 -3.00 31.43
CA ASN A 157 -39.60 -2.75 31.59
C ASN A 157 -40.12 -1.65 30.63
N GLY A 158 -39.64 -1.66 29.38
CA GLY A 158 -40.09 -0.73 28.35
C GLY A 158 -39.41 0.65 28.33
N LYS A 159 -38.64 1.01 29.37
CA LYS A 159 -37.96 2.32 29.47
C LYS A 159 -36.44 2.17 29.40
N TRP A 160 -35.79 3.20 28.89
CA TRP A 160 -34.34 3.28 28.71
C TRP A 160 -33.67 4.11 29.79
N GLY A 161 -32.47 3.68 30.17
CA GLY A 161 -31.56 4.35 31.09
C GLY A 161 -30.11 3.99 30.74
N TYR A 162 -29.16 4.35 31.61
CA TYR A 162 -27.74 4.08 31.39
C TYR A 162 -27.08 3.48 32.63
N ILE A 163 -26.20 2.53 32.41
CA ILE A 163 -25.39 1.84 33.43
C ILE A 163 -23.90 2.04 33.18
N ASP A 164 -23.10 1.95 34.24
CA ASP A 164 -21.65 1.85 34.13
C ASP A 164 -21.17 0.40 33.93
N ILE A 165 -19.86 0.23 33.77
CA ILE A 165 -19.21 -1.08 33.57
C ILE A 165 -19.41 -2.08 34.72
N THR A 166 -19.83 -1.62 35.90
CA THR A 166 -20.16 -2.50 37.03
C THR A 166 -21.63 -2.93 37.03
N GLY A 167 -22.44 -2.38 36.12
CA GLY A 167 -23.88 -2.54 36.08
C GLY A 167 -24.63 -1.54 36.97
N LYS A 168 -23.93 -0.58 37.60
CA LYS A 168 -24.57 0.44 38.42
C LYS A 168 -25.30 1.43 37.53
N MET A 169 -26.55 1.72 37.88
CA MET A 169 -27.38 2.69 37.18
C MET A 169 -26.86 4.11 37.41
N ILE A 170 -26.52 4.80 36.32
CA ILE A 170 -26.08 6.19 36.32
C ILE A 170 -27.23 7.11 35.94
N ILE A 171 -28.05 6.70 34.97
CA ILE A 171 -29.21 7.46 34.51
C ILE A 171 -30.45 6.56 34.62
N PRO A 172 -31.48 6.96 35.40
CA PRO A 172 -32.67 6.15 35.62
C PRO A 172 -33.44 5.77 34.36
N TYR A 173 -34.23 4.70 34.42
CA TYR A 173 -35.15 4.27 33.35
C TYR A 173 -36.30 5.26 33.17
N GLN A 174 -36.09 6.31 32.37
CA GLN A 174 -37.06 7.39 32.20
C GLN A 174 -37.34 7.77 30.75
N PHE A 175 -36.60 7.21 29.79
CA PHE A 175 -36.72 7.54 28.37
C PHE A 175 -37.48 6.46 27.61
N ASP A 176 -38.19 6.85 26.57
CA ASP A 176 -38.87 5.92 25.64
C ASP A 176 -37.86 5.26 24.69
N TYR A 177 -36.79 5.98 24.38
CA TYR A 177 -35.63 5.50 23.62
C TYR A 177 -34.37 6.28 24.00
N ALA A 178 -33.19 5.66 23.91
CA ALA A 178 -31.91 6.28 24.20
C ALA A 178 -30.84 5.79 23.22
N TYR A 179 -29.99 6.69 22.76
CA TYR A 179 -28.82 6.38 21.91
C TYR A 179 -27.54 6.40 22.75
N ASP A 180 -26.46 5.86 22.19
CA ASP A 180 -25.14 5.92 22.82
C ASP A 180 -24.60 7.36 22.89
N PHE A 181 -23.67 7.61 23.81
CA PHE A 181 -23.03 8.92 23.97
C PHE A 181 -22.02 9.17 22.84
N GLU A 182 -22.17 10.31 22.17
CA GLU A 182 -21.24 10.85 21.18
C GLU A 182 -20.91 12.30 21.54
N ASN A 183 -19.62 12.66 21.59
CA ASN A 183 -19.19 14.03 21.94
C ASN A 183 -19.79 14.55 23.27
N ASP A 184 -19.85 13.68 24.29
CA ASP A 184 -20.41 13.93 25.63
C ASP A 184 -21.93 14.21 25.68
N LEU A 185 -22.65 14.02 24.58
CA LEU A 185 -24.11 14.12 24.49
C LEU A 185 -24.73 12.80 23.99
N ALA A 186 -25.94 12.50 24.44
CA ALA A 186 -26.73 11.39 23.91
C ALA A 186 -28.11 11.87 23.48
N LEU A 187 -28.55 11.40 22.31
CA LEU A 187 -29.91 11.60 21.82
C LEU A 187 -30.87 10.71 22.63
N VAL A 188 -31.97 11.30 23.11
CA VAL A 188 -32.99 10.59 23.89
C VAL A 188 -34.39 10.96 23.41
N LEU A 189 -35.31 9.99 23.48
CA LEU A 189 -36.72 10.16 23.22
C LEU A 189 -37.49 10.14 24.54
N LYS A 190 -38.30 11.18 24.80
CA LYS A 190 -39.19 11.24 25.97
C LYS A 190 -40.51 11.88 25.55
N ASN A 191 -41.62 11.20 25.84
CA ASN A 191 -42.98 11.62 25.46
C ASN A 191 -43.09 11.91 23.95
N ASP A 192 -42.61 10.98 23.12
CA ASP A 192 -42.60 11.06 21.65
C ASP A 192 -41.83 12.25 21.05
N LYS A 193 -40.93 12.87 21.84
CA LYS A 193 -40.07 13.98 21.39
C LYS A 193 -38.60 13.72 21.71
N TYR A 194 -37.74 14.01 20.73
CA TYR A 194 -36.30 13.89 20.83
C TYR A 194 -35.68 15.10 21.50
N GLY A 195 -34.64 14.87 22.30
CA GLY A 195 -33.79 15.87 22.97
C GLY A 195 -32.40 15.30 23.26
N PHE A 196 -31.55 16.06 23.94
CA PHE A 196 -30.17 15.65 24.21
C PHE A 196 -29.84 15.78 25.69
N ILE A 197 -29.16 14.76 26.24
CA ILE A 197 -28.67 14.73 27.61
C ILE A 197 -27.14 14.68 27.65
N ASN A 198 -26.54 15.15 28.73
CA ASN A 198 -25.13 14.94 29.02
C ASN A 198 -24.88 13.61 29.77
N ILE A 199 -23.61 13.30 30.05
CA ILE A 199 -23.16 12.05 30.68
C ILE A 199 -23.71 11.79 32.10
N ILE A 200 -24.25 12.82 32.77
CA ILE A 200 -24.91 12.68 34.08
C ILE A 200 -26.44 12.62 33.95
N GLY A 201 -26.98 12.57 32.73
CA GLY A 201 -28.41 12.48 32.45
C GLY A 201 -29.18 13.80 32.52
N LYS A 202 -28.49 14.95 32.62
CA LYS A 202 -29.13 16.26 32.58
C LYS A 202 -29.47 16.62 31.13
N LEU A 203 -30.70 17.06 30.89
CA LEU A 203 -31.11 17.63 29.61
C LEU A 203 -30.28 18.88 29.29
N VAL A 204 -29.56 18.82 28.17
CA VAL A 204 -28.85 19.95 27.57
C VAL A 204 -29.74 20.62 26.53
N ILE A 205 -30.55 19.83 25.82
CA ILE A 205 -31.51 20.29 24.81
C ILE A 205 -32.83 19.55 25.08
N ASP A 206 -33.90 20.31 25.27
CA ASP A 206 -35.20 19.76 25.66
C ASP A 206 -35.77 18.78 24.62
N CYS A 207 -36.54 17.81 25.11
CA CYS A 207 -37.27 16.84 24.28
C CYS A 207 -38.45 17.51 23.57
N VAL A 208 -38.19 18.20 22.46
CA VAL A 208 -39.21 18.95 21.69
C VAL A 208 -39.22 18.65 20.20
N TYR A 209 -38.32 17.80 19.70
CA TYR A 209 -38.16 17.51 18.26
C TYR A 209 -38.93 16.25 17.85
N ASP A 210 -39.53 16.26 16.67
CA ASP A 210 -40.23 15.10 16.09
C ASP A 210 -39.25 14.00 15.61
N ASP A 211 -38.05 14.41 15.20
CA ASP A 211 -36.97 13.54 14.74
C ASP A 211 -35.63 14.26 14.97
N ALA A 212 -34.54 13.51 15.17
CA ALA A 212 -33.20 14.05 15.35
C ALA A 212 -32.10 13.03 15.02
N LYS A 213 -30.93 13.54 14.64
CA LYS A 213 -29.69 12.78 14.44
C LYS A 213 -28.65 13.21 15.47
N ASN A 214 -27.64 12.37 15.69
CA ASN A 214 -26.49 12.73 16.53
C ASN A 214 -25.69 13.91 15.95
N PHE A 215 -24.85 14.51 16.79
CA PHE A 215 -23.96 15.60 16.41
C PHE A 215 -22.80 15.10 15.55
N TRP A 216 -22.60 15.72 14.39
CA TRP A 216 -21.43 15.48 13.55
C TRP A 216 -20.17 16.14 14.12
N GLU A 217 -19.00 15.79 13.58
CA GLU A 217 -17.69 16.33 13.99
C GLU A 217 -17.64 17.87 13.92
N ASN A 218 -18.39 18.48 13.01
CA ASN A 218 -18.48 19.94 12.87
C ASN A 218 -19.34 20.62 13.95
N GLY A 219 -19.92 19.86 14.89
CA GLY A 219 -20.64 20.38 16.05
C GLY A 219 -22.13 20.69 15.83
N PHE A 220 -22.74 20.21 14.74
CA PHE A 220 -24.16 20.38 14.47
C PHE A 220 -24.91 19.04 14.39
N ALA A 221 -26.19 19.06 14.76
CA ALA A 221 -27.10 17.92 14.66
C ALA A 221 -28.31 18.27 13.79
N LYS A 222 -28.75 17.34 12.94
CA LYS A 222 -29.96 17.51 12.13
C LYS A 222 -31.19 17.18 12.97
N VAL A 223 -32.20 18.04 12.94
CA VAL A 223 -33.46 17.86 13.68
C VAL A 223 -34.69 18.13 12.81
N LYS A 224 -35.84 17.66 13.26
CA LYS A 224 -37.15 17.97 12.72
C LYS A 224 -38.04 18.50 13.83
N LYS A 225 -38.70 19.65 13.62
CA LYS A 225 -39.67 20.22 14.54
C LYS A 225 -40.90 20.72 13.78
N ASP A 226 -42.08 20.29 14.20
CA ASP A 226 -43.37 20.62 13.59
C ASP A 226 -43.36 20.38 12.06
N GLY A 227 -42.78 19.25 11.65
CA GLY A 227 -42.66 18.87 10.24
C GLY A 227 -41.49 19.49 9.47
N LYS A 228 -40.77 20.47 10.03
CA LYS A 228 -39.69 21.20 9.33
C LYS A 228 -38.31 20.65 9.71
N LEU A 229 -37.46 20.40 8.72
CA LEU A 229 -36.07 19.98 8.91
C LEU A 229 -35.16 21.18 9.20
N GLY A 230 -34.13 20.96 10.01
CA GLY A 230 -33.14 21.98 10.35
C GLY A 230 -31.91 21.44 11.05
N TRP A 231 -31.08 22.36 11.50
CA TRP A 231 -29.88 22.10 12.29
C TRP A 231 -30.02 22.67 13.69
N ILE A 232 -29.34 22.07 14.65
CA ILE A 232 -29.06 22.68 15.96
C ILE A 232 -27.57 22.66 16.24
N ASP A 233 -27.06 23.66 16.96
CA ASP A 233 -25.74 23.58 17.57
C ASP A 233 -25.79 22.89 18.94
N LYS A 234 -24.62 22.65 19.57
CA LYS A 234 -24.51 21.99 20.89
C LYS A 234 -25.18 22.77 22.05
N SER A 235 -25.55 24.03 21.84
CA SER A 235 -26.34 24.81 22.81
C SER A 235 -27.85 24.65 22.63
N GLY A 236 -28.29 23.98 21.55
CA GLY A 236 -29.69 23.88 21.17
C GLY A 236 -30.20 25.05 20.34
N LYS A 237 -29.32 25.93 19.84
CA LYS A 237 -29.75 27.02 18.95
C LYS A 237 -30.23 26.44 17.62
N ILE A 238 -31.43 26.86 17.21
CA ILE A 238 -32.21 26.24 16.14
C ILE A 238 -32.02 26.94 14.78
N PHE A 239 -31.92 26.15 13.70
CA PHE A 239 -31.82 26.56 12.29
C PHE A 239 -32.77 25.74 11.38
N LEU A 240 -34.08 26.01 11.37
CA LEU A 240 -35.15 25.15 10.77
C LEU A 240 -35.53 25.42 9.30
N ASP A 241 -34.58 25.72 8.42
CA ASP A 241 -34.86 26.10 7.01
C ASP A 241 -34.53 25.00 5.97
N ASP A 242 -34.91 23.74 6.20
CA ASP A 242 -34.72 22.60 5.28
C ASP A 242 -33.41 22.67 4.47
N VAL A 243 -32.33 22.60 5.23
CA VAL A 243 -30.97 22.95 4.81
C VAL A 243 -30.23 21.67 4.37
N LYS A 244 -29.57 21.73 3.21
CA LYS A 244 -28.61 20.73 2.72
C LYS A 244 -27.28 20.82 3.47
N ASP A 245 -26.30 20.02 3.08
CA ASP A 245 -24.96 20.06 3.66
C ASP A 245 -24.23 21.36 3.29
N PHE A 246 -23.36 21.84 4.17
CA PHE A 246 -22.54 23.03 3.91
C PHE A 246 -21.40 22.68 2.94
N SER A 247 -21.26 23.45 1.86
CA SER A 247 -20.09 23.41 0.98
C SER A 247 -18.84 23.98 1.66
N GLU A 248 -17.66 23.77 1.07
CA GLU A 248 -16.36 24.21 1.61
C GLU A 248 -16.33 25.73 1.88
N ASN A 249 -16.98 26.53 1.03
CA ASN A 249 -17.12 27.97 1.21
C ASN A 249 -18.06 28.40 2.36
N GLY A 250 -18.66 27.44 3.08
CA GLY A 250 -19.47 27.68 4.26
C GLY A 250 -20.89 28.16 3.99
N LEU A 251 -21.37 28.01 2.75
CA LEU A 251 -22.76 28.21 2.36
C LEU A 251 -23.49 26.85 2.27
N ALA A 252 -24.79 26.83 2.55
CA ALA A 252 -25.64 25.68 2.31
C ALA A 252 -26.91 26.11 1.60
N VAL A 253 -27.39 25.29 0.68
CA VAL A 253 -28.71 25.44 0.07
C VAL A 253 -29.77 25.19 1.14
N ALA A 254 -30.70 26.12 1.29
CA ALA A 254 -31.78 26.05 2.28
C ALA A 254 -33.13 26.28 1.59
N ARG A 255 -34.21 25.74 2.15
CA ARG A 255 -35.57 25.94 1.65
C ARG A 255 -36.50 26.48 2.73
N LYS A 256 -37.21 27.54 2.39
CA LYS A 256 -38.25 28.15 3.21
C LYS A 256 -39.54 28.29 2.40
N GLY A 257 -40.56 27.50 2.75
CA GLY A 257 -41.77 27.38 1.94
C GLY A 257 -41.49 26.64 0.63
N ASP A 258 -41.93 27.22 -0.50
CA ASP A 258 -41.66 26.72 -1.86
C ASP A 258 -40.37 27.30 -2.48
N LYS A 259 -39.66 28.17 -1.75
CA LYS A 259 -38.48 28.88 -2.24
C LYS A 259 -37.18 28.39 -1.61
N TRP A 260 -36.15 28.32 -2.45
CA TRP A 260 -34.78 28.00 -2.09
C TRP A 260 -33.96 29.30 -1.97
N GLY A 261 -33.02 29.29 -1.02
CA GLY A 261 -32.04 30.34 -0.75
C GLY A 261 -30.74 29.72 -0.23
N PHE A 262 -29.86 30.53 0.32
CA PHE A 262 -28.59 30.06 0.88
C PHE A 262 -28.36 30.66 2.26
N ILE A 263 -27.82 29.86 3.18
CA ILE A 263 -27.47 30.29 4.53
C ILE A 263 -25.98 30.08 4.82
N LYS A 264 -25.44 30.87 5.75
CA LYS A 264 -24.09 30.69 6.30
C LYS A 264 -24.11 29.66 7.44
N ARG A 265 -22.93 29.14 7.81
CA ARG A 265 -22.76 28.22 8.98
C ARG A 265 -23.33 28.74 10.29
N ASN A 266 -23.41 30.07 10.46
CA ASN A 266 -24.00 30.70 11.65
C ASN A 266 -25.53 30.83 11.59
N GLY A 267 -26.15 30.28 10.54
CA GLY A 267 -27.60 30.28 10.29
C GLY A 267 -28.16 31.56 9.70
N LYS A 268 -27.35 32.60 9.45
CA LYS A 268 -27.83 33.82 8.81
C LYS A 268 -28.06 33.56 7.33
N THR A 269 -29.18 34.06 6.79
CA THR A 269 -29.42 34.12 5.36
C THR A 269 -28.25 34.83 4.67
N ALA A 270 -27.64 34.14 3.71
CA ALA A 270 -26.63 34.69 2.82
C ALA A 270 -27.28 35.23 1.54
N ILE A 271 -28.22 34.45 0.99
CA ILE A 271 -28.96 34.78 -0.23
C ILE A 271 -30.42 34.44 0.02
N ASP A 272 -31.30 35.42 -0.21
CA ASP A 272 -32.72 35.32 0.13
C ASP A 272 -33.43 34.14 -0.56
N TYR A 273 -34.45 33.61 0.13
CA TYR A 273 -35.28 32.51 -0.34
C TYR A 273 -36.19 32.96 -1.50
N GLN A 274 -35.67 32.93 -2.72
CA GLN A 274 -36.37 33.44 -3.91
C GLN A 274 -36.37 32.48 -5.11
N PHE A 275 -35.67 31.34 -5.03
CA PHE A 275 -35.48 30.43 -6.16
C PHE A 275 -36.47 29.25 -6.13
N ASN A 276 -36.88 28.74 -7.28
CA ASN A 276 -37.69 27.53 -7.42
C ASN A 276 -36.86 26.22 -7.32
N GLY A 277 -35.53 26.32 -7.32
CA GLY A 277 -34.59 25.20 -7.19
C GLY A 277 -33.16 25.70 -7.05
N ALA A 278 -32.28 24.93 -6.40
CA ALA A 278 -30.88 25.29 -6.20
C ALA A 278 -29.96 24.06 -6.06
N PHE A 279 -28.79 24.14 -6.69
CA PHE A 279 -27.64 23.27 -6.46
C PHE A 279 -26.61 23.96 -5.58
N ASP A 280 -25.69 23.17 -5.02
CA ASP A 280 -24.63 23.69 -4.16
C ASP A 280 -23.61 24.51 -4.97
N PHE A 281 -22.86 25.36 -4.28
CA PHE A 281 -21.75 26.09 -4.90
C PHE A 281 -20.66 25.12 -5.35
N SER A 282 -20.27 25.20 -6.61
CA SER A 282 -19.09 24.52 -7.14
C SER A 282 -17.80 25.15 -6.60
N GLN A 283 -16.67 24.46 -6.75
CA GLN A 283 -15.33 25.00 -6.44
C GLN A 283 -15.01 26.31 -7.20
N ASN A 284 -15.72 26.57 -8.29
CA ASN A 284 -15.58 27.79 -9.08
C ASN A 284 -16.41 28.98 -8.55
N GLY A 285 -17.03 28.85 -7.37
CA GLY A 285 -17.81 29.92 -6.73
C GLY A 285 -19.16 30.22 -7.38
N LEU A 286 -19.65 29.33 -8.26
CA LEU A 286 -20.97 29.45 -8.91
C LEU A 286 -21.91 28.33 -8.47
N ALA A 287 -23.16 28.69 -8.22
CA ALA A 287 -24.26 27.77 -7.93
C ALA A 287 -25.35 27.88 -9.02
N ALA A 288 -25.90 26.75 -9.44
CA ALA A 288 -27.04 26.73 -10.34
C ALA A 288 -28.33 26.99 -9.54
N VAL A 289 -29.14 27.94 -9.98
CA VAL A 289 -30.42 28.29 -9.36
C VAL A 289 -31.53 28.42 -10.39
N LYS A 290 -32.75 28.04 -10.02
CA LYS A 290 -33.92 28.06 -10.88
C LYS A 290 -34.85 29.22 -10.49
N LYS A 291 -35.29 30.02 -11.46
CA LYS A 291 -36.31 31.06 -11.26
C LYS A 291 -37.41 30.86 -12.32
N GLY A 292 -38.64 30.63 -11.87
CA GLY A 292 -39.68 30.06 -12.71
C GLY A 292 -39.28 28.67 -13.21
N GLU A 293 -39.35 28.45 -14.52
CA GLU A 293 -38.99 27.19 -15.18
C GLU A 293 -37.55 27.10 -15.68
N LYS A 294 -36.77 28.17 -15.56
CA LYS A 294 -35.42 28.27 -16.15
C LYS A 294 -34.33 28.34 -15.08
N TRP A 295 -33.22 27.67 -15.37
CA TRP A 295 -31.98 27.69 -14.60
C TRP A 295 -31.05 28.79 -15.08
N GLY A 296 -30.39 29.44 -14.14
CA GLY A 296 -29.27 30.36 -14.30
C GLY A 296 -28.21 30.07 -13.25
N PHE A 297 -27.18 30.92 -13.17
CA PHE A 297 -26.09 30.76 -12.20
C PHE A 297 -25.83 32.06 -11.44
N ILE A 298 -25.60 31.92 -10.14
CA ILE A 298 -25.29 33.03 -9.23
C ILE A 298 -23.93 32.85 -8.58
N ASN A 299 -23.31 33.96 -8.18
CA ASN A 299 -22.12 33.97 -7.33
C ASN A 299 -22.49 33.86 -5.84
N GLU A 300 -21.49 33.81 -4.97
CA GLU A 300 -21.67 33.70 -3.51
C GLU A 300 -22.36 34.90 -2.86
N LYS A 301 -22.44 36.05 -3.55
CA LYS A 301 -23.18 37.23 -3.12
C LYS A 301 -24.66 37.17 -3.54
N GLY A 302 -25.03 36.21 -4.37
CA GLY A 302 -26.37 36.09 -4.95
C GLY A 302 -26.56 36.86 -6.25
N ASP A 303 -25.51 37.49 -6.79
CA ASP A 303 -25.59 38.19 -8.07
C ASP A 303 -25.74 37.18 -9.20
N VAL A 304 -26.64 37.46 -10.13
CA VAL A 304 -26.81 36.66 -11.35
C VAL A 304 -25.59 36.86 -12.25
N VAL A 305 -24.83 35.78 -12.45
CA VAL A 305 -23.67 35.76 -13.36
C VAL A 305 -24.09 35.25 -14.73
N ILE A 306 -25.04 34.31 -14.78
CA ILE A 306 -25.60 33.77 -16.01
C ILE A 306 -27.12 33.76 -15.91
N ASP A 307 -27.78 34.44 -16.83
CA ASP A 307 -29.23 34.62 -16.85
C ASP A 307 -30.02 33.30 -16.86
N TYR A 308 -31.23 33.36 -16.31
CA TYR A 308 -32.18 32.24 -16.24
C TYR A 308 -32.72 31.87 -17.62
N GLN A 309 -31.99 31.00 -18.33
CA GLN A 309 -32.30 30.67 -19.72
C GLN A 309 -32.29 29.17 -20.03
N PHE A 310 -31.81 28.31 -19.13
CA PHE A 310 -31.62 26.88 -19.38
C PHE A 310 -32.79 26.04 -18.84
N ASN A 311 -33.22 25.02 -19.59
CA ASN A 311 -34.21 24.04 -19.16
C ASN A 311 -33.62 22.97 -18.23
N GLY A 312 -32.31 22.76 -18.29
CA GLY A 312 -31.58 21.84 -17.41
C GLY A 312 -30.09 22.17 -17.40
N VAL A 313 -29.44 21.91 -16.27
CA VAL A 313 -28.03 22.23 -16.03
C VAL A 313 -27.38 21.16 -15.17
N THR A 314 -26.05 21.08 -15.23
CA THR A 314 -25.18 20.43 -14.24
C THR A 314 -24.45 21.52 -13.45
N SER A 315 -23.81 21.16 -12.33
CA SER A 315 -22.88 22.06 -11.64
C SER A 315 -21.63 22.31 -12.50
N PHE A 316 -20.96 23.45 -12.27
CA PHE A 316 -19.65 23.70 -12.88
C PHE A 316 -18.63 22.67 -12.38
N ALA A 317 -18.01 21.94 -13.30
CA ALA A 317 -16.88 21.07 -13.01
C ALA A 317 -15.61 21.89 -12.72
N PRO A 318 -14.56 21.33 -12.12
CA PRO A 318 -13.33 22.08 -11.78
C PRO A 318 -12.63 22.76 -12.95
N ASN A 319 -12.92 22.34 -14.18
CA ASN A 319 -12.42 22.99 -15.39
C ASN A 319 -13.24 24.19 -15.87
N GLY A 320 -14.19 24.67 -15.07
CA GLY A 320 -14.97 25.87 -15.37
C GLY A 320 -16.06 25.67 -16.43
N MET A 321 -16.45 24.43 -16.73
CA MET A 321 -17.55 24.13 -17.66
C MET A 321 -18.75 23.50 -16.96
N ALA A 322 -19.95 23.86 -17.41
CA ALA A 322 -21.21 23.26 -17.00
C ALA A 322 -21.99 22.74 -18.21
N GLY A 323 -22.45 21.50 -18.16
CA GLY A 323 -23.38 20.94 -19.14
C GLY A 323 -24.77 21.56 -18.98
N VAL A 324 -25.39 21.99 -20.08
CA VAL A 324 -26.69 22.69 -20.11
C VAL A 324 -27.58 22.24 -21.26
N ASN A 325 -28.88 22.51 -21.12
CA ASN A 325 -29.90 22.39 -22.14
C ASN A 325 -30.64 23.73 -22.27
N LYS A 326 -30.55 24.39 -23.42
CA LYS A 326 -31.31 25.61 -23.76
C LYS A 326 -32.26 25.30 -24.91
N ASP A 327 -33.54 25.14 -24.61
CA ASP A 327 -34.62 24.92 -25.59
C ASP A 327 -34.32 23.77 -26.56
N GLY A 328 -33.81 22.65 -26.03
CA GLY A 328 -33.44 21.46 -26.79
C GLY A 328 -31.99 21.45 -27.27
N LYS A 329 -31.32 22.62 -27.33
CA LYS A 329 -29.89 22.71 -27.63
C LYS A 329 -29.07 22.32 -26.41
N ARG A 330 -28.40 21.16 -26.47
CA ARG A 330 -27.53 20.66 -25.40
C ARG A 330 -26.06 20.94 -25.69
N GLY A 331 -25.27 21.08 -24.64
CA GLY A 331 -23.85 21.41 -24.75
C GLY A 331 -23.25 21.85 -23.42
N TYR A 332 -22.11 22.52 -23.48
CA TYR A 332 -21.39 23.04 -22.33
C TYR A 332 -21.16 24.53 -22.48
N ILE A 333 -21.30 25.24 -21.36
CA ILE A 333 -21.02 26.68 -21.25
C ILE A 333 -19.80 26.90 -20.36
N ASN A 334 -19.09 28.00 -20.61
CA ASN A 334 -18.10 28.52 -19.69
C ASN A 334 -18.76 29.35 -18.56
N GLN A 335 -17.95 29.89 -17.64
CA GLN A 335 -18.42 30.72 -16.51
C GLN A 335 -19.07 32.05 -16.92
N THR A 336 -18.96 32.48 -18.18
CA THR A 336 -19.67 33.65 -18.71
C THR A 336 -21.00 33.28 -19.37
N GLY A 337 -21.40 32.00 -19.34
CA GLY A 337 -22.64 31.53 -19.96
C GLY A 337 -22.58 31.30 -21.47
N LYS A 338 -21.40 31.45 -22.09
CA LYS A 338 -21.23 31.23 -23.53
C LYS A 338 -21.07 29.75 -23.80
N PHE A 339 -21.83 29.22 -24.76
CA PHE A 339 -21.61 27.86 -25.26
C PHE A 339 -20.19 27.73 -25.83
N VAL A 340 -19.41 26.82 -25.26
CA VAL A 340 -18.06 26.45 -25.71
C VAL A 340 -18.05 25.12 -26.45
N ILE A 341 -19.01 24.24 -26.13
CA ILE A 341 -19.25 22.98 -26.85
C ILE A 341 -20.76 22.86 -27.07
N SER A 342 -21.20 22.58 -28.28
CA SER A 342 -22.60 22.24 -28.53
C SER A 342 -22.74 21.47 -29.82
N ASP A 343 -23.57 20.44 -29.81
CA ASP A 343 -23.94 19.65 -30.97
C ASP A 343 -25.45 19.41 -30.93
N SER A 344 -26.12 19.66 -32.06
CA SER A 344 -27.57 19.44 -32.21
C SER A 344 -27.99 17.98 -31.97
N GLN A 345 -27.06 17.04 -32.13
CA GLN A 345 -27.32 15.61 -31.94
C GLN A 345 -27.19 15.15 -30.48
N TYR A 346 -26.77 16.04 -29.56
CA TYR A 346 -26.69 15.68 -28.15
C TYR A 346 -28.07 15.53 -27.51
N GLU A 347 -28.35 14.31 -27.05
CA GLU A 347 -29.53 13.93 -26.28
C GLU A 347 -29.30 14.08 -24.77
N THR A 348 -28.06 13.89 -24.32
CA THR A 348 -27.67 14.01 -22.90
C THR A 348 -26.22 14.46 -22.80
N VAL A 349 -25.93 15.34 -21.85
CA VAL A 349 -24.58 15.80 -21.50
C VAL A 349 -24.35 15.57 -20.01
N ALA A 350 -23.22 14.96 -19.64
CA ALA A 350 -22.82 14.76 -18.26
C ALA A 350 -21.90 15.88 -17.76
N MET A 351 -21.70 15.99 -16.45
CA MET A 351 -20.64 16.85 -15.90
C MET A 351 -19.25 16.33 -16.31
N PHE A 352 -18.30 17.24 -16.57
CA PHE A 352 -16.90 16.90 -16.80
C PHE A 352 -16.26 16.26 -15.56
N SER A 353 -15.35 15.30 -15.78
CA SER A 353 -14.54 14.67 -14.75
C SER A 353 -13.37 15.57 -14.29
N LEU A 354 -12.70 15.18 -13.21
CA LEU A 354 -11.45 15.82 -12.75
C LEU A 354 -10.33 15.75 -13.80
N SER A 355 -10.34 14.72 -14.65
CA SER A 355 -9.38 14.52 -15.75
C SER A 355 -9.87 15.12 -17.08
N ASN A 356 -10.82 16.06 -17.05
CA ASN A 356 -11.18 16.90 -18.19
C ASN A 356 -11.84 16.21 -19.40
N TRP A 357 -12.59 15.14 -19.17
CA TRP A 357 -13.44 14.51 -20.19
C TRP A 357 -14.89 14.41 -19.71
N ALA A 358 -15.83 14.23 -20.65
CA ALA A 358 -17.25 14.04 -20.33
C ALA A 358 -17.94 13.00 -21.22
N PHE A 359 -18.98 12.39 -20.67
CA PHE A 359 -19.90 11.53 -21.40
C PHE A 359 -21.00 12.35 -22.08
N VAL A 360 -21.24 12.08 -23.35
CA VAL A 360 -22.39 12.61 -24.08
C VAL A 360 -23.14 11.49 -24.77
N LYS A 361 -24.47 11.58 -24.79
CA LYS A 361 -25.31 10.68 -25.56
C LYS A 361 -25.70 11.37 -26.86
N LYS A 362 -25.37 10.73 -27.98
CA LYS A 362 -25.56 11.21 -29.35
C LYS A 362 -26.11 10.07 -30.20
N ASN A 363 -27.24 10.31 -30.88
CA ASN A 363 -27.91 9.32 -31.74
C ASN A 363 -28.16 7.97 -31.02
N GLY A 364 -28.69 8.01 -29.80
CA GLY A 364 -28.99 6.83 -29.00
C GLY A 364 -27.79 6.16 -28.32
N LYS A 365 -26.55 6.54 -28.65
CA LYS A 365 -25.32 5.92 -28.12
C LYS A 365 -24.48 6.88 -27.30
N TRP A 366 -23.67 6.35 -26.40
CA TRP A 366 -22.73 7.12 -25.59
C TRP A 366 -21.38 7.29 -26.30
N THR A 367 -20.79 8.48 -26.20
CA THR A 367 -19.41 8.76 -26.64
C THR A 367 -18.69 9.65 -25.62
N TYR A 368 -17.37 9.76 -25.77
CA TYR A 368 -16.49 10.58 -24.95
C TYR A 368 -16.07 11.80 -25.72
N ILE A 369 -16.08 12.94 -25.05
CA ILE A 369 -15.55 14.18 -25.59
C ILE A 369 -14.47 14.75 -24.68
N ASP A 370 -13.49 15.41 -25.29
CA ASP A 370 -12.53 16.25 -24.59
C ASP A 370 -13.13 17.65 -24.31
N GLN A 371 -12.31 18.55 -23.75
CA GLN A 371 -12.70 19.94 -23.45
C GLN A 371 -12.97 20.80 -24.69
N THR A 372 -12.61 20.32 -25.89
CA THR A 372 -12.92 20.98 -27.15
C THR A 372 -14.23 20.47 -27.76
N GLY A 373 -14.81 19.40 -27.19
CA GLY A 373 -15.97 18.71 -27.74
C GLY A 373 -15.61 17.67 -28.79
N LYS A 374 -14.32 17.43 -29.04
CA LYS A 374 -13.86 16.42 -30.00
C LYS A 374 -14.06 15.03 -29.41
N GLU A 375 -14.59 14.14 -30.22
CA GLU A 375 -14.76 12.74 -29.84
C GLU A 375 -13.37 12.09 -29.65
N ILE A 376 -13.07 11.64 -28.43
CA ILE A 376 -11.75 11.09 -28.07
C ILE A 376 -11.58 9.68 -28.66
N THR A 377 -12.62 8.87 -28.56
CA THR A 377 -12.55 7.44 -28.88
C THR A 377 -12.84 7.16 -30.35
N GLY A 378 -13.69 7.96 -31.01
CA GLY A 378 -14.33 7.56 -32.28
C GLY A 378 -15.23 6.32 -32.14
N TYR A 379 -15.52 5.88 -30.90
CA TYR A 379 -16.33 4.72 -30.59
C TYR A 379 -17.63 5.15 -29.91
N MET A 380 -18.73 4.54 -30.33
CA MET A 380 -20.04 4.69 -29.71
C MET A 380 -20.39 3.44 -28.91
N PHE A 381 -20.87 3.63 -27.67
CA PHE A 381 -21.18 2.57 -26.72
C PHE A 381 -22.69 2.49 -26.49
N ASP A 382 -23.18 1.28 -26.23
CA ASP A 382 -24.60 1.05 -25.93
C ASP A 382 -24.89 1.49 -24.49
N GLU A 383 -23.94 1.27 -23.58
CA GLU A 383 -24.04 1.62 -22.17
C GLU A 383 -22.66 2.00 -21.57
N VAL A 384 -22.70 2.92 -20.62
CA VAL A 384 -21.57 3.31 -19.78
C VAL A 384 -21.92 2.96 -18.33
N ILE A 385 -21.18 2.01 -17.76
CA ILE A 385 -21.32 1.60 -16.36
C ILE A 385 -20.24 2.34 -15.58
N ARG A 386 -20.63 3.42 -14.91
CA ARG A 386 -19.69 4.30 -14.19
C ARG A 386 -19.02 3.59 -13.03
N SER A 387 -17.69 3.62 -13.02
CA SER A 387 -16.86 3.47 -11.83
C SER A 387 -16.29 4.84 -11.41
N TYR A 388 -15.84 4.93 -10.16
CA TYR A 388 -15.48 6.18 -9.47
C TYR A 388 -14.27 6.92 -10.11
N PRO A 389 -14.05 8.21 -9.77
CA PRO A 389 -13.19 9.15 -10.51
C PRO A 389 -11.71 8.81 -10.75
N ASN A 390 -11.20 7.68 -10.27
CA ASN A 390 -9.79 7.27 -10.41
C ASN A 390 -9.62 5.83 -10.91
N GLU A 391 -10.69 5.19 -11.40
CA GLU A 391 -10.70 3.80 -11.85
C GLU A 391 -11.11 3.67 -13.32
N PHE A 392 -10.72 2.56 -13.96
CA PHE A 392 -11.17 2.20 -15.30
C PHE A 392 -12.71 2.11 -15.35
N SER A 393 -13.35 2.83 -16.28
CA SER A 393 -14.80 2.75 -16.46
C SER A 393 -15.19 1.56 -17.32
N LYS A 394 -16.24 0.84 -16.91
CA LYS A 394 -16.78 -0.30 -17.65
C LYS A 394 -17.65 0.21 -18.80
N ILE A 395 -17.39 -0.32 -19.99
CA ILE A 395 -18.13 0.03 -21.21
C ILE A 395 -18.77 -1.21 -21.81
N LYS A 396 -19.95 -1.05 -22.40
CA LYS A 396 -20.67 -2.13 -23.09
C LYS A 396 -20.89 -1.79 -24.56
N LYS A 397 -20.55 -2.73 -25.42
CA LYS A 397 -20.77 -2.64 -26.87
C LYS A 397 -21.12 -4.02 -27.43
N ASP A 398 -22.18 -4.09 -28.22
CA ASP A 398 -22.65 -5.32 -28.88
C ASP A 398 -22.84 -6.49 -27.87
N GLY A 399 -23.31 -6.15 -26.67
CA GLY A 399 -23.51 -7.10 -25.58
C GLY A 399 -22.25 -7.54 -24.83
N LYS A 400 -21.06 -7.08 -25.23
CA LYS A 400 -19.78 -7.41 -24.58
C LYS A 400 -19.25 -6.25 -23.73
N LEU A 401 -18.51 -6.59 -22.67
CA LEU A 401 -17.89 -5.64 -21.75
C LEU A 401 -16.40 -5.44 -22.04
N GLY A 402 -15.93 -4.23 -21.78
CA GLY A 402 -14.54 -3.79 -21.87
C GLY A 402 -14.25 -2.65 -20.89
N PHE A 403 -13.07 -2.06 -21.01
CA PHE A 403 -12.59 -0.99 -20.12
C PHE A 403 -12.03 0.19 -20.88
N ILE A 404 -12.25 1.37 -20.32
CA ILE A 404 -11.66 2.61 -20.75
C ILE A 404 -10.86 3.23 -19.60
N ASP A 405 -9.78 3.93 -19.92
CA ASP A 405 -9.01 4.66 -18.92
C ASP A 405 -9.62 6.03 -18.58
N PRO A 406 -9.19 6.67 -17.47
CA PRO A 406 -9.60 8.03 -17.12
C PRO A 406 -9.10 9.12 -18.09
N THR A 407 -8.48 8.78 -19.22
CA THR A 407 -8.20 9.73 -20.31
C THR A 407 -9.15 9.53 -21.49
N GLY A 408 -10.04 8.54 -21.41
CA GLY A 408 -10.96 8.17 -22.49
C GLY A 408 -10.33 7.28 -23.56
N ARG A 409 -9.20 6.60 -23.29
CA ARG A 409 -8.62 5.61 -24.21
C ARG A 409 -9.17 4.23 -23.92
N ILE A 410 -9.60 3.50 -24.96
CA ILE A 410 -10.00 2.09 -24.81
C ILE A 410 -8.76 1.29 -24.46
N LEU A 411 -8.63 0.98 -23.17
CA LEU A 411 -7.56 0.15 -22.66
C LEU A 411 -7.81 -1.31 -23.04
N ILE A 412 -9.06 -1.76 -22.88
CA ILE A 412 -9.43 -3.14 -23.14
C ILE A 412 -10.72 -3.17 -23.96
N LYS A 413 -10.62 -3.69 -25.19
CA LYS A 413 -11.75 -3.78 -26.13
C LYS A 413 -12.91 -4.60 -25.53
N CYS A 414 -14.14 -4.23 -25.88
CA CYS A 414 -15.33 -4.99 -25.49
C CYS A 414 -15.30 -6.40 -26.09
N GLN A 415 -14.99 -7.40 -25.27
CA GLN A 415 -14.87 -8.80 -25.71
C GLN A 415 -15.30 -9.82 -24.66
N PHE A 416 -15.64 -9.37 -23.45
CA PHE A 416 -15.97 -10.23 -22.32
C PHE A 416 -17.47 -10.34 -22.13
N ASP A 417 -17.90 -11.51 -21.64
CA ASP A 417 -19.29 -11.76 -21.26
C ASP A 417 -19.63 -11.01 -19.96
N ASP A 418 -18.67 -11.00 -19.03
CA ASP A 418 -18.77 -10.30 -17.74
C ASP A 418 -17.38 -9.84 -17.27
N VAL A 419 -17.33 -8.78 -16.45
CA VAL A 419 -16.09 -8.23 -15.88
C VAL A 419 -16.28 -7.72 -14.44
N ARG A 420 -15.32 -8.02 -13.57
CA ARG A 420 -15.22 -7.43 -12.22
C ARG A 420 -14.44 -6.11 -12.25
N SER A 421 -14.13 -5.54 -11.10
CA SER A 421 -13.28 -4.34 -11.00
C SER A 421 -11.80 -4.74 -10.94
N PHE A 422 -10.92 -3.83 -11.35
CA PHE A 422 -9.49 -3.97 -11.13
C PHE A 422 -9.16 -3.79 -9.65
N ILE A 423 -8.54 -4.79 -9.04
CA ILE A 423 -8.10 -4.74 -7.65
C ILE A 423 -6.73 -5.41 -7.56
N ASN A 424 -5.75 -4.74 -6.93
CA ASN A 424 -4.38 -5.23 -6.78
C ASN A 424 -3.72 -5.63 -8.12
N GLY A 425 -4.02 -4.85 -9.19
CA GLY A 425 -3.46 -4.99 -10.53
C GLY A 425 -4.10 -6.06 -11.42
N LEU A 426 -5.18 -6.73 -10.98
CA LEU A 426 -5.89 -7.72 -11.78
C LEU A 426 -7.39 -7.47 -11.86
N CYS A 427 -8.00 -7.89 -12.97
CA CYS A 427 -9.45 -7.93 -13.16
C CYS A 427 -9.88 -9.36 -13.51
N ALA A 428 -10.90 -9.87 -12.80
CA ALA A 428 -11.56 -11.12 -13.19
C ALA A 428 -12.48 -10.85 -14.39
N VAL A 429 -12.32 -11.64 -15.45
CA VAL A 429 -13.09 -11.51 -16.69
C VAL A 429 -13.67 -12.85 -17.11
N GLN A 430 -14.89 -12.82 -17.63
CA GLN A 430 -15.59 -14.01 -18.12
C GLN A 430 -15.61 -14.02 -19.65
N LYS A 431 -15.24 -15.17 -20.23
CA LYS A 431 -15.34 -15.41 -21.68
C LYS A 431 -15.73 -16.85 -21.94
N GLY A 432 -16.78 -17.06 -22.74
CA GLY A 432 -17.36 -18.39 -22.97
C GLY A 432 -17.93 -19.01 -21.70
N GLY A 433 -18.47 -18.18 -20.78
CA GLY A 433 -19.01 -18.65 -19.50
C GLY A 433 -17.98 -19.14 -18.48
N LYS A 434 -16.68 -19.01 -18.76
CA LYS A 434 -15.60 -19.35 -17.82
C LYS A 434 -14.84 -18.10 -17.40
N TRP A 435 -14.47 -18.04 -16.14
CA TRP A 435 -13.71 -16.95 -15.56
C TRP A 435 -12.20 -17.18 -15.69
N GLY A 436 -11.49 -16.09 -15.98
CA GLY A 436 -10.04 -15.94 -15.97
C GLY A 436 -9.67 -14.56 -15.42
N TYR A 437 -8.39 -14.17 -15.52
CA TYR A 437 -7.91 -12.86 -15.06
C TYR A 437 -7.04 -12.20 -16.11
N ILE A 438 -7.19 -10.87 -16.22
CA ILE A 438 -6.33 -10.01 -17.03
C ILE A 438 -5.57 -9.03 -16.14
N ASP A 439 -4.39 -8.60 -16.60
CA ASP A 439 -3.69 -7.43 -16.04
C ASP A 439 -4.27 -6.12 -16.57
N GLU A 440 -3.74 -5.00 -16.08
CA GLU A 440 -4.20 -3.63 -16.45
C GLU A 440 -3.95 -3.32 -17.93
N GLN A 441 -3.04 -4.03 -18.59
CA GLN A 441 -2.80 -3.92 -20.03
C GLN A 441 -3.78 -4.79 -20.84
N GLY A 442 -4.65 -5.57 -20.18
CA GLY A 442 -5.61 -6.46 -20.81
C GLY A 442 -5.05 -7.81 -21.20
N ASN A 443 -3.82 -8.15 -20.81
CA ASN A 443 -3.22 -9.44 -21.08
C ASN A 443 -3.84 -10.49 -20.18
N LEU A 444 -4.25 -11.62 -20.75
CA LEU A 444 -4.70 -12.78 -19.99
C LEU A 444 -3.54 -13.33 -19.15
N VAL A 445 -3.66 -13.26 -17.82
CA VAL A 445 -2.67 -13.78 -16.87
C VAL A 445 -3.14 -15.08 -16.20
N VAL A 446 -4.45 -15.35 -16.22
CA VAL A 446 -5.03 -16.59 -15.72
C VAL A 446 -6.09 -17.05 -16.72
N ASN A 447 -5.89 -18.26 -17.26
CA ASN A 447 -6.77 -18.84 -18.29
C ASN A 447 -8.23 -18.95 -17.86
N TYR A 448 -9.14 -18.87 -18.84
CA TYR A 448 -10.58 -19.07 -18.67
C TYR A 448 -10.88 -20.54 -18.35
N GLN A 449 -10.88 -20.88 -17.06
CA GLN A 449 -11.09 -22.27 -16.63
C GLN A 449 -11.98 -22.39 -15.39
N PHE A 450 -12.32 -21.28 -14.75
CA PHE A 450 -13.04 -21.28 -13.48
C PHE A 450 -14.54 -21.08 -13.70
N GLU A 451 -15.33 -21.72 -12.83
CA GLU A 451 -16.78 -21.52 -12.76
C GLU A 451 -17.11 -20.17 -12.13
N ASP A 452 -16.26 -19.72 -11.20
CA ASP A 452 -16.36 -18.43 -10.53
C ASP A 452 -14.97 -17.99 -10.04
N ALA A 453 -14.77 -16.69 -9.85
CA ALA A 453 -13.47 -16.09 -9.64
C ALA A 453 -13.55 -14.91 -8.68
N GLY A 454 -12.90 -14.98 -7.52
CA GLY A 454 -12.88 -13.93 -6.50
C GLY A 454 -12.04 -12.70 -6.84
N ILE A 455 -11.54 -12.03 -5.80
CA ILE A 455 -10.66 -10.86 -5.91
C ILE A 455 -9.27 -11.28 -5.43
N LYS A 456 -8.21 -10.68 -6.00
CA LYS A 456 -6.83 -10.88 -5.53
C LYS A 456 -6.63 -10.19 -4.18
N SER A 457 -6.32 -10.96 -3.15
CA SER A 457 -5.97 -10.43 -1.82
C SER A 457 -4.56 -9.81 -1.81
N ASN A 458 -4.27 -8.98 -0.80
CA ASN A 458 -2.99 -8.26 -0.67
C ASN A 458 -1.76 -9.19 -0.62
N ASN A 459 -1.93 -10.44 -0.16
CA ASN A 459 -0.90 -11.47 -0.13
C ASN A 459 -0.74 -12.24 -1.48
N GLY A 460 -1.45 -11.83 -2.53
CA GLY A 460 -1.37 -12.39 -3.88
C GLY A 460 -2.20 -13.65 -4.13
N LEU A 461 -3.00 -14.12 -3.17
CA LEU A 461 -3.93 -15.24 -3.36
C LEU A 461 -5.17 -14.80 -4.14
N ILE A 462 -5.69 -15.72 -4.94
CA ILE A 462 -6.93 -15.54 -5.69
C ILE A 462 -7.84 -16.74 -5.42
N CYS A 463 -8.95 -16.52 -4.73
CA CYS A 463 -9.95 -17.56 -4.50
C CYS A 463 -10.74 -17.82 -5.78
N VAL A 464 -10.80 -19.06 -6.23
CA VAL A 464 -11.44 -19.46 -7.50
C VAL A 464 -12.24 -20.73 -7.31
N LYS A 465 -13.31 -20.88 -8.10
CA LYS A 465 -14.20 -22.03 -8.05
C LYS A 465 -13.94 -22.96 -9.25
N LYS A 466 -13.69 -24.23 -8.97
CA LYS A 466 -13.51 -25.29 -9.97
C LYS A 466 -14.16 -26.56 -9.46
N ASN A 467 -14.91 -27.27 -10.31
CA ASN A 467 -15.61 -28.50 -9.98
C ASN A 467 -16.58 -28.31 -8.79
N GLY A 468 -17.30 -27.19 -8.74
CA GLY A 468 -18.25 -26.89 -7.67
C GLY A 468 -17.63 -26.45 -6.33
N LYS A 469 -16.30 -26.47 -6.19
CA LYS A 469 -15.59 -26.17 -4.93
C LYS A 469 -14.63 -25.00 -5.07
N TRP A 470 -14.44 -24.27 -3.98
CA TRP A 470 -13.52 -23.15 -3.86
C TRP A 470 -12.14 -23.63 -3.40
N GLY A 471 -11.11 -23.08 -4.04
CA GLY A 471 -9.70 -23.18 -3.65
C GLY A 471 -9.01 -21.86 -3.95
N CYS A 472 -7.67 -21.83 -3.87
CA CYS A 472 -6.90 -20.64 -4.22
C CYS A 472 -5.80 -20.95 -5.22
N VAL A 473 -5.59 -20.00 -6.13
CA VAL A 473 -4.40 -19.95 -6.98
C VAL A 473 -3.52 -18.77 -6.57
N LYS A 474 -2.21 -18.92 -6.77
CA LYS A 474 -1.22 -17.86 -6.58
C LYS A 474 -0.28 -17.83 -7.76
N GLN A 475 0.20 -16.65 -8.10
CA GLN A 475 1.29 -16.52 -9.07
C GLN A 475 2.50 -17.29 -8.55
N VAL A 476 2.96 -18.28 -9.29
CA VAL A 476 4.23 -18.95 -8.98
C VAL A 476 5.35 -18.11 -9.59
N LYS A 477 6.28 -17.67 -8.75
CA LYS A 477 7.47 -16.96 -9.20
C LYS A 477 8.56 -17.96 -9.59
N PRO A 478 9.42 -17.64 -10.57
CA PRO A 478 10.59 -18.46 -10.88
C PRO A 478 11.43 -18.78 -9.64
N MET A 479 11.54 -17.82 -8.71
CA MET A 479 12.26 -17.99 -7.46
C MET A 479 11.71 -19.12 -6.58
N ASP A 480 10.41 -19.41 -6.61
CA ASP A 480 9.83 -20.47 -5.77
C ASP A 480 10.33 -21.86 -6.22
N ASP A 481 10.42 -22.10 -7.53
CA ASP A 481 10.94 -23.35 -8.08
C ASP A 481 12.46 -23.46 -7.90
N ILE A 482 13.18 -22.34 -8.06
CA ILE A 482 14.63 -22.25 -7.80
C ILE A 482 14.92 -22.55 -6.32
N ALA A 483 14.18 -21.93 -5.40
CA ALA A 483 14.27 -22.17 -3.97
C ALA A 483 14.08 -23.65 -3.61
N ASN A 484 13.06 -24.29 -4.19
CA ASN A 484 12.77 -25.70 -3.95
C ASN A 484 13.88 -26.63 -4.48
N TYR A 485 14.42 -26.34 -5.67
CA TYR A 485 15.56 -27.07 -6.21
C TYR A 485 16.76 -26.96 -5.28
N VAL A 486 17.12 -25.74 -4.87
CA VAL A 486 18.28 -25.50 -4.00
C VAL A 486 18.10 -26.16 -2.66
N LYS A 487 16.93 -26.07 -2.03
CA LYS A 487 16.61 -26.75 -0.77
C LYS A 487 16.78 -28.27 -0.88
N THR A 488 16.37 -28.85 -2.01
CA THR A 488 16.50 -30.29 -2.25
C THR A 488 17.97 -30.70 -2.43
N GLU A 489 18.71 -29.97 -3.26
CA GLU A 489 20.10 -30.32 -3.59
C GLU A 489 21.08 -30.02 -2.45
N ILE A 490 20.88 -28.95 -1.68
CA ILE A 490 21.71 -28.68 -0.50
C ILE A 490 21.47 -29.74 0.58
N GLY A 491 20.22 -30.19 0.76
CA GLY A 491 19.89 -31.26 1.70
C GLY A 491 20.57 -32.58 1.34
N LYS A 492 20.73 -32.88 0.04
CA LYS A 492 21.53 -34.03 -0.42
C LYS A 492 23.02 -33.81 -0.17
N TRP A 493 23.56 -32.65 -0.53
CA TRP A 493 24.99 -32.34 -0.39
C TRP A 493 25.46 -32.39 1.06
N GLN A 494 24.64 -31.97 2.02
CA GLN A 494 25.00 -31.96 3.44
C GLN A 494 24.98 -33.34 4.12
N GLN A 495 24.54 -34.40 3.44
CA GLN A 495 24.62 -35.75 3.98
C GLN A 495 26.09 -36.22 4.02
N LYS A 496 26.46 -36.90 5.10
CA LYS A 496 27.78 -37.51 5.23
C LYS A 496 27.88 -38.69 4.26
N GLY A 497 28.91 -38.69 3.43
CA GLY A 497 29.13 -39.77 2.47
C GLY A 497 29.39 -41.12 3.16
N LYS A 498 28.95 -42.22 2.54
CA LYS A 498 29.13 -43.59 3.06
C LYS A 498 30.60 -43.94 3.38
N TYR A 499 31.55 -43.33 2.67
CA TYR A 499 32.99 -43.55 2.82
C TYR A 499 33.74 -42.28 3.27
N GLU A 500 33.01 -41.26 3.74
CA GLU A 500 33.59 -40.00 4.19
C GLU A 500 33.96 -40.07 5.69
N THR A 501 35.17 -39.67 6.05
CA THR A 501 35.58 -39.60 7.46
C THR A 501 34.84 -38.47 8.18
N SER A 502 34.73 -38.53 9.51
CA SER A 502 34.09 -37.45 10.28
C SER A 502 34.82 -36.11 10.11
N ASP A 503 36.14 -36.12 10.07
CA ASP A 503 36.96 -34.91 9.89
C ASP A 503 36.77 -34.30 8.50
N ALA A 504 36.73 -35.14 7.45
CA ALA A 504 36.46 -34.68 6.08
C ALA A 504 35.05 -34.09 5.96
N TYR A 505 34.07 -34.71 6.62
CA TYR A 505 32.69 -34.20 6.67
C TYR A 505 32.61 -32.83 7.36
N THR A 506 33.23 -32.66 8.53
CA THR A 506 33.23 -31.38 9.26
C THR A 506 34.05 -30.29 8.56
N ALA A 507 35.09 -30.66 7.81
CA ALA A 507 35.85 -29.73 6.98
C ALA A 507 35.10 -29.33 5.69
N ARG A 508 34.27 -30.23 5.15
CA ARG A 508 33.45 -29.96 3.95
C ARG A 508 32.19 -29.16 4.29
N VAL A 509 31.42 -29.57 5.29
CA VAL A 509 30.14 -28.97 5.67
C VAL A 509 30.35 -27.89 6.73
N THR A 510 31.06 -26.83 6.34
CA THR A 510 31.20 -25.59 7.12
C THR A 510 30.14 -24.57 6.70
N GLU A 511 29.96 -23.51 7.49
CA GLU A 511 29.06 -22.40 7.14
C GLU A 511 29.47 -21.73 5.83
N GLU A 512 30.77 -21.45 5.67
CA GLU A 512 31.31 -20.83 4.46
C GLU A 512 31.12 -21.72 3.22
N ASN A 513 31.41 -23.02 3.33
CA ASN A 513 31.25 -23.96 2.22
C ASN A 513 29.78 -24.21 1.88
N SER A 514 28.90 -24.23 2.88
CA SER A 514 27.45 -24.34 2.66
C SER A 514 26.91 -23.11 1.93
N ARG A 515 27.37 -21.91 2.29
CA ARG A 515 27.02 -20.68 1.56
C ARG A 515 27.48 -20.73 0.11
N LYS A 516 28.76 -21.05 -0.13
CA LYS A 516 29.32 -21.20 -1.49
C LYS A 516 28.54 -22.24 -2.32
N LYS A 517 28.14 -23.35 -1.69
CA LYS A 517 27.38 -24.39 -2.37
C LYS A 517 25.96 -23.95 -2.72
N VAL A 518 25.30 -23.21 -1.85
CA VAL A 518 23.98 -22.63 -2.14
C VAL A 518 24.07 -21.60 -3.28
N GLU A 519 25.10 -20.75 -3.31
CA GLU A 519 25.34 -19.82 -4.43
C GLU A 519 25.50 -20.56 -5.77
N GLU A 520 26.31 -21.63 -5.78
CA GLU A 520 26.49 -22.50 -6.95
C GLU A 520 25.15 -23.14 -7.39
N LEU A 521 24.39 -23.70 -6.44
CA LEU A 521 23.10 -24.34 -6.71
C LEU A 521 22.05 -23.33 -7.20
N MET A 522 22.04 -22.11 -6.65
CA MET A 522 21.17 -21.02 -7.09
C MET A 522 21.49 -20.61 -8.52
N TYR A 523 22.78 -20.49 -8.88
CA TYR A 523 23.20 -20.21 -10.25
C TYR A 523 22.73 -21.30 -11.22
N LEU A 524 23.00 -22.57 -10.89
CA LEU A 524 22.60 -23.73 -11.72
C LEU A 524 21.08 -23.82 -11.86
N ALA A 525 20.35 -23.65 -10.75
CA ALA A 525 18.89 -23.64 -10.73
C ALA A 525 18.35 -22.51 -11.62
N THR A 526 18.91 -21.32 -11.51
CA THR A 526 18.51 -20.16 -12.33
C THR A 526 18.70 -20.48 -13.81
N GLN A 527 19.88 -20.99 -14.23
CA GLN A 527 20.11 -21.31 -15.64
C GLN A 527 19.18 -22.42 -16.18
N ASN A 528 18.84 -23.41 -15.35
CA ASN A 528 18.05 -24.57 -15.77
C ASN A 528 16.53 -24.37 -15.68
N ILE A 529 16.06 -23.54 -14.74
CA ILE A 529 14.63 -23.36 -14.46
C ILE A 529 14.09 -22.11 -15.18
N ALA A 530 14.87 -21.04 -15.29
CA ALA A 530 14.47 -19.81 -15.98
C ALA A 530 13.89 -20.01 -17.40
N PRO A 531 14.45 -20.89 -18.26
CA PRO A 531 13.89 -21.13 -19.59
C PRO A 531 12.41 -21.53 -19.58
N ASN A 532 11.93 -22.21 -18.53
CA ASN A 532 10.53 -22.65 -18.42
C ASN A 532 9.54 -21.49 -18.24
N TYR A 533 10.05 -20.29 -17.93
CA TYR A 533 9.28 -19.08 -17.69
C TYR A 533 9.33 -18.08 -18.85
N CYS A 534 10.06 -18.40 -19.93
CA CYS A 534 10.26 -17.49 -21.06
C CYS A 534 9.32 -17.85 -22.24
N ASP A 535 8.65 -16.85 -22.80
CA ASP A 535 8.06 -16.90 -24.14
C ASP A 535 8.96 -16.10 -25.09
N TRP A 536 9.63 -16.81 -26.00
CA TRP A 536 10.59 -16.22 -26.93
C TRP A 536 9.95 -15.44 -28.09
N LYS A 537 8.66 -15.12 -28.00
CA LYS A 537 8.05 -14.11 -28.85
C LYS A 537 8.54 -12.73 -28.44
N SER A 538 9.30 -12.09 -29.33
CA SER A 538 9.77 -10.72 -29.16
C SER A 538 8.81 -9.71 -29.77
N ILE A 539 8.45 -8.70 -28.99
CA ILE A 539 7.78 -7.49 -29.47
C ILE A 539 8.83 -6.39 -29.48
N ILE A 540 9.10 -5.85 -30.67
CA ILE A 540 9.93 -4.66 -30.81
C ILE A 540 9.02 -3.44 -30.62
N ASN A 541 9.41 -2.54 -29.72
CA ASN A 541 8.72 -1.28 -29.48
C ASN A 541 9.44 -0.12 -30.18
N GLU A 542 9.20 1.11 -29.71
CA GLU A 542 9.80 2.33 -30.23
C GLU A 542 11.34 2.25 -30.30
N TYR A 543 11.87 2.71 -31.45
CA TYR A 543 13.29 2.88 -31.68
C TYR A 543 13.71 4.25 -31.18
N ASP A 544 14.78 4.31 -30.38
CA ASP A 544 15.44 5.55 -30.01
C ASP A 544 16.56 5.82 -31.02
N PRO A 545 16.38 6.76 -31.97
CA PRO A 545 17.38 7.06 -33.00
C PRO A 545 18.61 7.78 -32.43
N ASP A 546 18.45 8.56 -31.35
CA ASP A 546 19.54 9.31 -30.73
C ASP A 546 20.50 8.36 -30.00
N ASN A 547 19.96 7.31 -29.38
CA ASN A 547 20.73 6.27 -28.68
C ASN A 547 20.92 4.98 -29.48
N GLN A 548 20.43 4.92 -30.72
CA GLN A 548 20.50 3.79 -31.64
C GLN A 548 20.08 2.46 -30.98
N THR A 549 18.92 2.46 -30.31
CA THR A 549 18.53 1.37 -29.42
C THR A 549 17.06 0.99 -29.61
N PHE A 550 16.78 -0.30 -29.70
CA PHE A 550 15.43 -0.84 -29.60
C PHE A 550 15.13 -1.33 -28.19
N LYS A 551 13.93 -1.04 -27.70
CA LYS A 551 13.33 -1.78 -26.60
C LYS A 551 12.68 -3.05 -27.14
N VAL A 552 13.17 -4.21 -26.71
CA VAL A 552 12.66 -5.53 -27.09
C VAL A 552 12.01 -6.17 -25.86
N ASP A 553 10.70 -6.41 -25.94
CA ASP A 553 9.95 -7.13 -24.92
C ASP A 553 9.94 -8.62 -25.26
N ILE A 554 10.35 -9.45 -24.30
CA ILE A 554 10.36 -10.90 -24.41
C ILE A 554 9.39 -11.42 -23.37
N GLY A 555 8.41 -12.22 -23.77
CA GLY A 555 7.35 -12.67 -22.87
C GLY A 555 7.91 -13.43 -21.67
N GLY A 556 7.45 -13.09 -20.47
CA GLY A 556 7.91 -13.70 -19.23
C GLY A 556 9.26 -13.17 -18.70
N LEU A 557 9.91 -12.24 -19.40
CA LEU A 557 11.16 -11.60 -19.00
C LEU A 557 11.02 -10.06 -18.96
N SER A 558 11.93 -9.40 -18.24
CA SER A 558 12.09 -7.95 -18.32
C SER A 558 12.54 -7.52 -19.72
N SER A 559 12.06 -6.36 -20.16
CA SER A 559 12.47 -5.75 -21.44
C SER A 559 13.98 -5.60 -21.53
N ILE A 560 14.54 -5.88 -22.70
CA ILE A 560 15.95 -5.66 -22.99
C ILE A 560 16.12 -4.49 -23.97
N TYR A 561 17.28 -3.85 -23.89
CA TYR A 561 17.64 -2.72 -24.76
C TYR A 561 18.79 -3.14 -25.67
N VAL A 562 18.51 -3.24 -26.96
CA VAL A 562 19.44 -3.77 -27.95
C VAL A 562 19.96 -2.61 -28.80
N LYS A 563 21.28 -2.41 -28.80
CA LYS A 563 21.92 -1.42 -29.67
C LYS A 563 21.89 -1.91 -31.11
N VAL A 564 21.23 -1.15 -31.98
CA VAL A 564 21.07 -1.43 -33.40
C VAL A 564 21.34 -0.14 -34.17
N PRO A 565 22.35 -0.08 -35.05
CA PRO A 565 22.64 1.10 -35.84
C PRO A 565 21.44 1.57 -36.67
N VAL A 566 21.33 2.88 -36.90
CA VAL A 566 20.22 3.48 -37.68
C VAL A 566 20.09 2.83 -39.06
N THR A 567 21.22 2.50 -39.69
CA THR A 567 21.29 1.85 -41.01
C THR A 567 20.74 0.42 -41.02
N GLU A 568 20.54 -0.19 -39.86
CA GLU A 568 20.05 -1.56 -39.68
C GLU A 568 18.68 -1.61 -39.02
N ALA A 569 18.17 -0.46 -38.56
CA ALA A 569 16.99 -0.38 -37.71
C ALA A 569 15.72 -0.88 -38.39
N GLU A 570 15.49 -0.52 -39.66
CA GLU A 570 14.33 -0.95 -40.44
C GLU A 570 14.28 -2.49 -40.61
N ALA A 571 15.43 -3.11 -40.91
CA ALA A 571 15.53 -4.56 -41.06
C ALA A 571 15.37 -5.29 -39.71
N PHE A 572 15.74 -4.64 -38.61
CA PHE A 572 15.54 -5.17 -37.26
C PHE A 572 14.07 -5.10 -36.83
N ASP A 573 13.42 -3.95 -37.01
CA ASP A 573 12.02 -3.70 -36.65
C ASP A 573 11.04 -4.63 -37.38
N THR A 574 11.21 -4.75 -38.69
CA THR A 574 10.38 -5.64 -39.54
C THR A 574 10.55 -7.13 -39.25
N SER A 575 11.51 -7.50 -38.39
CA SER A 575 11.90 -8.87 -38.07
C SER A 575 11.59 -9.28 -36.63
N ALA A 576 10.80 -8.50 -35.90
CA ALA A 576 10.45 -8.72 -34.49
C ALA A 576 10.11 -10.17 -34.13
N ASN A 577 9.25 -10.84 -34.92
CA ASN A 577 8.82 -12.22 -34.65
C ASN A 577 9.76 -13.30 -35.21
N LYS A 578 10.87 -12.92 -35.84
CA LYS A 578 11.84 -13.81 -36.48
C LYS A 578 13.21 -13.81 -35.81
N LEU A 579 13.44 -12.96 -34.81
CA LEU A 579 14.68 -12.92 -34.06
C LEU A 579 14.95 -14.27 -33.37
N GLN A 580 16.21 -14.73 -33.43
CA GLN A 580 16.63 -15.98 -32.82
C GLN A 580 17.64 -15.72 -31.70
N PHE A 581 17.40 -16.27 -30.52
CA PHE A 581 18.25 -16.06 -29.35
C PHE A 581 19.17 -17.27 -29.10
N SER A 582 20.44 -17.01 -28.84
CA SER A 582 21.45 -18.02 -28.50
C SER A 582 22.42 -17.51 -27.43
N ASN A 583 23.25 -18.38 -26.86
CA ASN A 583 24.21 -18.06 -25.78
C ASN A 583 23.57 -17.30 -24.60
N ILE A 584 22.38 -17.76 -24.20
CA ILE A 584 21.56 -17.10 -23.19
C ILE A 584 22.11 -17.37 -21.79
N GLN A 585 22.18 -16.32 -20.98
CA GLN A 585 22.43 -16.40 -19.54
C GLN A 585 21.32 -15.66 -18.80
N TYR A 586 20.81 -16.29 -17.73
CA TYR A 586 19.74 -15.75 -16.91
C TYR A 586 20.27 -15.25 -15.58
N ALA A 587 19.54 -14.31 -14.99
CA ALA A 587 19.77 -13.84 -13.63
C ALA A 587 18.43 -13.58 -12.92
N LEU A 588 18.48 -13.44 -11.60
CA LEU A 588 17.34 -13.06 -10.78
C LEU A 588 17.50 -11.61 -10.31
N ASP A 589 16.40 -10.86 -10.33
CA ASP A 589 16.33 -9.54 -9.70
C ASP A 589 16.03 -9.66 -8.19
N SER A 590 16.02 -8.52 -7.50
CA SER A 590 15.73 -8.43 -6.07
C SER A 590 14.31 -8.86 -5.67
N GLU A 591 13.41 -9.02 -6.63
CA GLU A 591 12.02 -9.44 -6.41
C GLU A 591 11.78 -10.93 -6.76
N GLY A 592 12.83 -11.63 -7.19
CA GLY A 592 12.80 -13.03 -7.59
C GLY A 592 12.25 -13.28 -8.99
N ASN A 593 12.24 -12.26 -9.85
CA ASN A 593 11.91 -12.41 -11.27
C ASN A 593 13.17 -12.71 -12.08
N VAL A 594 13.00 -13.46 -13.16
CA VAL A 594 14.07 -13.79 -14.09
C VAL A 594 14.23 -12.68 -15.12
N PHE A 595 15.48 -12.32 -15.41
CA PHE A 595 15.82 -11.46 -16.55
C PHE A 595 16.98 -12.05 -17.36
N LEU A 596 17.14 -11.59 -18.60
CA LEU A 596 18.30 -11.93 -19.41
C LEU A 596 19.51 -11.15 -18.90
N GLN A 597 20.55 -11.86 -18.49
CA GLN A 597 21.85 -11.25 -18.21
C GLN A 597 22.64 -11.05 -19.50
N LYS A 598 22.59 -12.03 -20.39
CA LYS A 598 23.32 -12.04 -21.66
C LYS A 598 22.55 -12.83 -22.71
N ALA A 599 22.58 -12.37 -23.95
CA ALA A 599 22.08 -13.13 -25.09
C ALA A 599 22.74 -12.67 -26.39
N THR A 600 22.88 -13.58 -27.34
CA THR A 600 23.14 -13.28 -28.75
C THR A 600 21.82 -13.31 -29.51
N ILE A 601 21.49 -12.22 -30.18
CA ILE A 601 20.25 -12.02 -30.93
C ILE A 601 20.60 -12.04 -32.40
N ASN A 602 20.18 -13.09 -33.11
CA ASN A 602 20.43 -13.25 -34.53
C ASN A 602 19.21 -12.77 -35.30
N ASN A 603 19.41 -11.78 -36.17
CA ASN A 603 18.38 -11.29 -37.06
C ASN A 603 18.51 -11.97 -38.43
N PRO A 604 17.59 -12.88 -38.79
CA PRO A 604 17.68 -13.59 -40.07
C PRO A 604 17.40 -12.71 -41.29
N ALA A 605 16.80 -11.51 -41.13
CA ALA A 605 16.51 -10.64 -42.27
C ALA A 605 17.73 -9.89 -42.79
N ASN A 606 18.76 -9.70 -41.96
CA ASN A 606 20.00 -9.04 -42.35
C ASN A 606 21.26 -9.87 -42.08
N GLU A 607 21.07 -11.12 -41.64
CA GLU A 607 22.13 -12.08 -41.30
C GLU A 607 23.14 -11.58 -40.25
N LYS A 608 22.74 -10.61 -39.41
CA LYS A 608 23.58 -10.04 -38.35
C LYS A 608 23.22 -10.54 -36.97
N SER A 609 24.21 -10.53 -36.08
CA SER A 609 24.07 -10.86 -34.67
C SER A 609 24.32 -9.64 -33.80
N TYR A 610 23.45 -9.44 -32.81
CA TYR A 610 23.55 -8.39 -31.80
C TYR A 610 23.82 -9.05 -30.45
N VAL A 611 24.75 -8.51 -29.68
CA VAL A 611 25.04 -9.03 -28.34
C VAL A 611 24.38 -8.11 -27.33
N TYR A 612 23.44 -8.67 -26.58
CA TYR A 612 22.91 -8.04 -25.39
C TYR A 612 23.70 -8.52 -24.17
N SER A 613 24.10 -7.56 -23.35
CA SER A 613 24.67 -7.79 -22.03
C SER A 613 24.18 -6.66 -21.14
N SER A 614 23.61 -6.99 -19.99
CA SER A 614 23.37 -5.99 -18.95
C SER A 614 24.73 -5.53 -18.39
N THR A 615 25.12 -4.27 -18.58
CA THR A 615 26.39 -3.70 -18.07
C THR A 615 26.32 -3.24 -16.61
N ASP A 616 25.20 -3.44 -15.93
CA ASP A 616 25.21 -3.42 -14.47
C ASP A 616 26.05 -4.59 -14.00
N ASN A 617 27.15 -4.31 -13.27
CA ASN A 617 27.87 -5.32 -12.49
C ASN A 617 26.86 -6.08 -11.64
N ALA A 618 26.37 -7.21 -12.15
CA ALA A 618 25.42 -8.07 -11.49
C ALA A 618 26.11 -8.71 -10.30
N THR A 619 26.17 -7.98 -9.19
CA THR A 619 26.19 -8.64 -7.89
C THR A 619 24.76 -9.12 -7.71
N PHE A 620 24.58 -10.40 -8.03
CA PHE A 620 23.32 -11.11 -7.99
C PHE A 620 22.69 -10.97 -6.60
N ALA A 621 21.51 -10.35 -6.55
CA ALA A 621 20.68 -10.36 -5.37
C ALA A 621 20.01 -11.73 -5.32
N TYR A 622 20.59 -12.69 -4.59
CA TYR A 622 19.80 -13.85 -4.21
C TYR A 622 18.70 -13.35 -3.28
N THR A 623 17.45 -13.52 -3.70
CA THR A 623 16.29 -13.37 -2.82
C THR A 623 16.47 -14.28 -1.62
N GLN A 624 16.06 -13.82 -0.43
CA GLN A 624 16.27 -14.54 0.84
C GLN A 624 15.76 -15.99 0.75
N LEU A 625 16.70 -16.94 0.66
CA LEU A 625 16.40 -18.36 0.82
C LEU A 625 16.74 -18.76 2.26
N ASN A 626 15.73 -18.83 3.12
CA ASN A 626 15.89 -19.31 4.49
C ASN A 626 15.81 -20.84 4.48
N ILE A 627 16.96 -21.51 4.59
CA ILE A 627 17.03 -22.97 4.64
C ILE A 627 17.14 -23.38 6.11
N ASN A 628 16.04 -23.85 6.69
CA ASN A 628 16.05 -24.48 8.01
C ASN A 628 16.62 -25.89 7.88
N LEU A 629 17.73 -26.15 8.58
CA LEU A 629 18.41 -27.43 8.57
C LEU A 629 18.02 -28.28 9.78
N ASP A 630 17.88 -29.58 9.55
CA ASP A 630 17.75 -30.56 10.63
C ASP A 630 19.04 -30.56 11.48
N PRO A 631 18.94 -30.69 12.81
CA PRO A 631 20.08 -30.62 13.70
C PRO A 631 21.07 -31.78 13.48
N LEU A 632 22.36 -31.46 13.61
CA LEU A 632 23.48 -32.41 13.62
C LEU A 632 23.23 -33.52 14.65
N LYS A 633 22.99 -34.76 14.20
CA LYS A 633 23.07 -35.96 15.06
C LYS A 633 24.50 -36.47 15.09
N LEU A 634 25.32 -35.92 15.96
CA LEU A 634 26.62 -36.49 16.33
C LEU A 634 26.41 -37.47 17.49
N ASN A 635 26.27 -38.76 17.20
CA ASN A 635 26.49 -39.78 18.22
C ASN A 635 28.00 -40.01 18.33
N VAL A 636 28.66 -39.29 19.22
CA VAL A 636 30.02 -39.61 19.66
C VAL A 636 29.91 -40.58 20.82
N GLN A 637 30.26 -41.85 20.59
CA GLN A 637 30.58 -42.75 21.70
C GLN A 637 32.02 -42.48 22.12
N THR A 638 32.20 -41.71 23.19
CA THR A 638 33.40 -41.82 24.02
C THR A 638 33.05 -42.59 25.29
N ALA A 639 33.95 -43.47 25.70
CA ALA A 639 33.88 -44.10 27.01
C ALA A 639 33.75 -43.00 28.07
N SER A 640 32.74 -43.14 28.94
CA SER A 640 32.28 -42.19 29.97
C SER A 640 31.56 -40.91 29.48
N ASN A 641 30.24 -40.90 29.73
CA ASN A 641 29.24 -39.83 29.62
C ASN A 641 28.64 -39.50 28.24
N THR A 642 27.37 -39.90 28.09
CA THR A 642 26.45 -39.44 27.04
C THR A 642 25.88 -38.08 27.46
N GLN A 643 26.37 -36.99 26.85
CA GLN A 643 25.68 -35.70 26.90
C GLN A 643 24.90 -35.47 25.61
N SER A 644 23.58 -35.45 25.71
CA SER A 644 22.70 -34.93 24.66
C SER A 644 22.76 -33.41 24.68
N VAL A 645 23.47 -32.82 23.73
CA VAL A 645 23.43 -31.37 23.49
C VAL A 645 22.15 -31.06 22.70
N ASN A 646 21.27 -30.22 23.24
CA ASN A 646 20.14 -29.66 22.50
C ASN A 646 20.69 -28.80 21.36
N THR A 647 20.54 -29.25 20.12
CA THR A 647 20.94 -28.51 18.92
C THR A 647 19.74 -27.80 18.31
N GLU A 648 19.78 -26.47 18.32
CA GLU A 648 18.83 -25.62 17.60
C GLU A 648 18.98 -25.80 16.08
N THR A 649 17.86 -25.73 15.36
CA THR A 649 17.80 -25.58 13.91
C THR A 649 18.60 -24.34 13.48
N LYS A 650 19.66 -24.52 12.69
CA LYS A 650 20.42 -23.41 12.12
C LYS A 650 19.87 -23.06 10.74
N THR A 651 19.43 -21.83 10.57
CA THR A 651 19.01 -21.29 9.27
C THR A 651 20.23 -20.80 8.51
N ILE A 652 20.46 -21.31 7.29
CA ILE A 652 21.43 -20.71 6.37
C ILE A 652 20.66 -19.74 5.48
N THR A 653 21.07 -18.47 5.49
CA THR A 653 20.53 -17.41 4.62
C THR A 653 21.60 -17.01 3.61
N VAL A 654 21.28 -17.06 2.31
CA VAL A 654 22.21 -16.73 1.22
C VAL A 654 21.64 -15.57 0.41
N GLY A 655 22.51 -14.66 -0.04
CA GLY A 655 22.15 -13.40 -0.72
C GLY A 655 22.20 -12.14 0.11
N GLN A 656 22.41 -12.29 1.42
CA GLN A 656 22.48 -11.18 2.35
C GLN A 656 23.90 -10.68 2.52
N SER A 657 24.04 -9.36 2.66
CA SER A 657 25.26 -8.75 3.16
C SER A 657 25.60 -9.35 4.51
N ASP A 658 26.89 -9.42 4.88
CA ASP A 658 27.27 -9.93 6.20
C ASP A 658 26.68 -9.10 7.34
N VAL A 659 26.29 -7.85 7.08
CA VAL A 659 25.60 -6.98 8.03
C VAL A 659 24.10 -7.22 8.14
N ASP A 660 23.46 -7.97 7.23
CA ASP A 660 22.02 -8.24 7.24
C ASP A 660 21.65 -9.48 8.06
N VAL A 661 22.64 -10.34 8.27
CA VAL A 661 22.53 -11.58 9.05
C VAL A 661 23.14 -11.38 10.43
N ASN A 662 22.76 -12.23 11.38
CA ASN A 662 23.32 -12.23 12.74
C ASN A 662 23.27 -10.84 13.43
N ILE A 663 22.23 -10.06 13.15
CA ILE A 663 22.03 -8.73 13.76
C ILE A 663 21.97 -8.90 15.28
N PRO A 664 22.88 -8.26 16.04
CA PRO A 664 22.92 -8.41 17.49
C PRO A 664 21.60 -8.01 18.14
N THR A 665 21.19 -8.75 19.17
CA THR A 665 20.02 -8.42 19.98
C THR A 665 20.45 -7.87 21.33
N ASN A 666 19.84 -6.75 21.73
CA ASN A 666 19.99 -6.14 23.03
C ASN A 666 18.72 -6.40 23.85
N PRO A 667 18.81 -7.01 25.04
CA PRO A 667 17.64 -7.25 25.89
C PRO A 667 17.08 -5.99 26.56
N GLN A 668 17.83 -4.88 26.58
CA GLN A 668 17.37 -3.62 27.16
C GLN A 668 16.53 -2.81 26.17
N THR A 669 15.42 -2.26 26.67
CA THR A 669 14.47 -1.47 25.88
C THR A 669 14.77 0.03 26.00
N ASN A 670 14.84 0.71 24.85
CA ASN A 670 15.04 2.15 24.73
C ASN A 670 13.72 2.82 24.29
N ASP A 671 12.77 2.92 25.22
CA ASP A 671 11.39 3.35 24.96
C ASP A 671 11.18 4.87 24.74
N LYS A 672 12.22 5.67 25.01
CA LYS A 672 12.25 7.12 24.76
C LYS A 672 13.02 7.52 23.50
N THR A 673 13.52 6.54 22.75
CA THR A 673 14.17 6.77 21.45
C THR A 673 13.14 6.56 20.34
N PHE A 674 13.11 7.49 19.38
CA PHE A 674 12.20 7.48 18.24
C PHE A 674 12.99 7.60 16.94
N VAL A 675 12.54 6.88 15.91
CA VAL A 675 13.28 6.79 14.65
C VAL A 675 12.35 7.06 13.48
N VAL A 676 12.77 7.94 12.57
CA VAL A 676 12.19 8.05 11.23
C VAL A 676 13.25 7.61 10.24
N ILE A 677 12.89 6.67 9.37
CA ILE A 677 13.74 6.12 8.32
C ILE A 677 13.05 6.40 6.99
N ILE A 678 13.67 7.21 6.14
CA ILE A 678 13.20 7.49 4.78
C ILE A 678 14.20 6.89 3.81
N ALA A 679 13.72 5.99 2.96
CA ALA A 679 14.54 5.16 2.07
C ALA A 679 13.99 5.22 0.64
N ASN A 680 14.46 6.18 -0.14
CA ASN A 680 13.97 6.47 -1.48
C ASN A 680 14.92 5.87 -2.52
N GLU A 681 14.42 4.90 -3.27
CA GLU A 681 15.17 4.14 -4.27
C GLU A 681 14.57 4.33 -5.66
N ASN A 682 13.25 4.14 -5.82
CA ASN A 682 12.56 4.10 -7.10
C ASN A 682 11.88 5.44 -7.42
N TYR A 683 12.65 6.38 -7.98
CA TYR A 683 12.16 7.69 -8.40
C TYR A 683 11.35 7.62 -9.70
N GLN A 684 10.26 8.38 -9.80
CA GLN A 684 9.39 8.40 -10.99
C GLN A 684 10.01 9.12 -12.18
N LYS A 685 10.79 10.18 -11.90
CA LYS A 685 11.34 11.10 -12.90
C LYS A 685 12.85 11.30 -12.80
N GLU A 686 13.51 10.59 -11.89
CA GLU A 686 14.96 10.66 -11.67
C GLU A 686 15.57 9.27 -11.69
N VAL A 687 16.90 9.21 -11.77
CA VAL A 687 17.63 7.94 -11.74
C VAL A 687 17.48 7.22 -10.41
N LYS A 688 17.46 5.88 -10.47
CA LYS A 688 17.31 5.02 -9.29
C LYS A 688 18.48 5.19 -8.32
N VAL A 689 18.19 5.19 -7.01
CA VAL A 689 19.21 5.15 -5.95
C VAL A 689 19.37 3.72 -5.47
N LYS A 690 20.30 2.98 -6.09
CA LYS A 690 20.53 1.56 -5.78
C LYS A 690 20.73 1.34 -4.27
N PHE A 691 20.01 0.34 -3.75
CA PHE A 691 20.08 -0.19 -2.38
C PHE A 691 19.53 0.70 -1.27
N ALA A 692 19.02 1.91 -1.56
CA ALA A 692 18.46 2.78 -0.52
C ALA A 692 17.29 2.12 0.22
N SER A 693 16.45 1.32 -0.47
CA SER A 693 15.37 0.56 0.17
C SER A 693 15.91 -0.49 1.14
N ASN A 694 17.00 -1.17 0.76
CA ASN A 694 17.65 -2.18 1.60
C ASN A 694 18.33 -1.53 2.82
N ASP A 695 19.05 -0.44 2.61
CA ASP A 695 19.68 0.37 3.66
C ASP A 695 18.70 0.70 4.78
N GLY A 696 17.53 1.26 4.44
CA GLY A 696 16.50 1.61 5.42
C GLY A 696 15.88 0.40 6.13
N LYS A 697 15.60 -0.68 5.38
CA LYS A 697 15.00 -1.91 5.95
C LYS A 697 15.93 -2.60 6.94
N VAL A 698 17.22 -2.68 6.63
CA VAL A 698 18.21 -3.31 7.52
C VAL A 698 18.51 -2.39 8.70
N PHE A 699 18.64 -1.08 8.49
CA PHE A 699 18.81 -0.12 9.58
C PHE A 699 17.65 -0.15 10.58
N LYS A 700 16.40 -0.32 10.11
CA LYS A 700 15.23 -0.58 10.99
C LYS A 700 15.47 -1.78 11.91
N GLN A 701 15.98 -2.89 11.36
CA GLN A 701 16.25 -4.09 12.17
C GLN A 701 17.35 -3.84 13.21
N TYR A 702 18.36 -3.03 12.91
CA TYR A 702 19.36 -2.62 13.90
C TYR A 702 18.77 -1.70 14.98
N CYS A 703 17.86 -0.80 14.61
CA CYS A 703 17.14 0.02 15.59
C CYS A 703 16.32 -0.85 16.55
N GLU A 704 15.58 -1.83 16.02
CA GLU A 704 14.76 -2.74 16.82
C GLU A 704 15.60 -3.68 17.67
N LYS A 705 16.55 -4.39 17.07
CA LYS A 705 17.28 -5.49 17.71
C LYS A 705 18.51 -4.99 18.46
N THR A 706 19.36 -4.22 17.79
CA THR A 706 20.68 -3.83 18.32
C THR A 706 20.57 -2.65 19.28
N LEU A 707 19.76 -1.65 18.92
CA LEU A 707 19.51 -0.46 19.75
C LEU A 707 18.32 -0.63 20.71
N GLY A 708 17.60 -1.76 20.66
CA GLY A 708 16.53 -2.07 21.62
C GLY A 708 15.32 -1.12 21.57
N ILE A 709 15.10 -0.44 20.44
CA ILE A 709 14.03 0.55 20.30
C ILE A 709 12.71 -0.19 20.01
N PRO A 710 11.60 0.11 20.72
CA PRO A 710 10.32 -0.53 20.45
C PRO A 710 9.86 -0.31 19.01
N SER A 711 9.31 -1.35 18.36
CA SER A 711 8.88 -1.28 16.96
C SER A 711 7.90 -0.15 16.65
N GLN A 712 7.03 0.21 17.61
CA GLN A 712 6.08 1.31 17.48
C GLN A 712 6.72 2.71 17.50
N ASN A 713 7.98 2.82 17.95
CA ASN A 713 8.73 4.08 17.94
C ASN A 713 9.55 4.25 16.65
N ILE A 714 9.47 3.30 15.71
CA ILE A 714 10.28 3.29 14.48
C ILE A 714 9.36 3.33 13.27
N HIS A 715 9.41 4.45 12.55
CA HIS A 715 8.70 4.63 11.29
C HIS A 715 9.65 4.43 10.11
N LEU A 716 9.26 3.59 9.16
CA LEU A 716 9.99 3.35 7.90
C LEU A 716 9.08 3.71 6.72
N ALA A 717 9.51 4.68 5.93
CA ALA A 717 8.91 5.06 4.67
C ALA A 717 9.88 4.70 3.53
N VAL A 718 9.49 3.72 2.70
CA VAL A 718 10.23 3.32 1.51
C VAL A 718 9.57 3.98 0.30
N ASP A 719 10.38 4.53 -0.60
CA ASP A 719 9.92 5.27 -1.78
C ASP A 719 8.86 6.33 -1.41
N ALA A 720 9.21 7.15 -0.42
CA ALA A 720 8.32 8.14 0.16
C ALA A 720 8.05 9.28 -0.82
N THR A 721 6.76 9.53 -1.09
CA THR A 721 6.32 10.74 -1.79
C THR A 721 6.52 11.99 -0.93
N PHE A 722 6.42 13.18 -1.52
CA PHE A 722 6.51 14.44 -0.78
C PHE A 722 5.51 14.51 0.38
N GLY A 723 4.28 14.02 0.15
CA GLY A 723 3.25 13.91 1.17
C GLY A 723 3.64 12.94 2.30
N ASN A 724 4.20 11.78 1.96
CA ASN A 724 4.68 10.82 2.96
C ASN A 724 5.81 11.41 3.81
N MET A 725 6.83 12.02 3.18
CA MET A 725 7.94 12.63 3.91
C MET A 725 7.46 13.73 4.86
N LYS A 726 6.56 14.61 4.41
CA LYS A 726 5.97 15.65 5.28
C LYS A 726 5.19 15.06 6.46
N SER A 727 4.46 13.97 6.24
CA SER A 727 3.72 13.27 7.28
C SER A 727 4.67 12.71 8.35
N GLU A 728 5.74 12.00 7.95
CA GLU A 728 6.71 11.43 8.88
C GLU A 728 7.46 12.52 9.67
N ILE A 729 7.88 13.59 9.00
CA ILE A 729 8.53 14.73 9.66
C ILE A 729 7.58 15.43 10.63
N LYS A 730 6.28 15.50 10.33
CA LYS A 730 5.26 16.01 11.25
C LYS A 730 5.08 15.10 12.45
N TRP A 731 4.93 13.80 12.23
CA TRP A 731 4.78 12.85 13.31
C TRP A 731 5.92 12.94 14.32
N ILE A 732 7.18 12.90 13.86
CA ILE A 732 8.32 12.94 14.77
C ILE A 732 8.45 14.31 15.48
N ALA A 733 8.09 15.41 14.81
CA ALA A 733 8.06 16.73 15.46
C ALA A 733 6.99 16.81 16.56
N ASP A 734 5.82 16.21 16.34
CA ASP A 734 4.75 16.13 17.35
C ASP A 734 5.17 15.24 18.53
N VAL A 735 5.89 14.13 18.27
CA VAL A 735 6.48 13.28 19.32
C VAL A 735 7.47 14.05 20.17
N ILE A 736 8.39 14.80 19.54
CA ILE A 736 9.36 15.63 20.27
C ILE A 736 8.64 16.61 21.19
N ALA A 737 7.60 17.29 20.67
CA ALA A 737 6.79 18.22 21.46
C ALA A 737 6.11 17.53 22.66
N ALA A 738 5.58 16.32 22.46
CA ALA A 738 4.90 15.57 23.51
C ALA A 738 5.85 15.07 24.62
N TYR A 739 7.10 14.75 24.30
CA TYR A 739 8.09 14.25 25.24
C TYR A 739 8.91 15.34 25.95
N ASN A 740 8.74 16.61 25.56
CA ASN A 740 9.19 17.81 26.27
C ASN A 740 10.64 17.72 26.81
N GLY A 741 11.61 17.43 25.93
CA GLY A 741 13.03 17.34 26.28
C GLY A 741 13.54 15.96 26.64
N HIS A 742 12.66 14.96 26.77
CA HIS A 742 13.05 13.58 27.13
C HIS A 742 13.17 12.62 25.94
N ALA A 743 12.81 13.05 24.72
CA ALA A 743 12.94 12.21 23.52
C ALA A 743 14.36 12.28 22.96
N LYS A 744 14.90 11.11 22.59
CA LYS A 744 16.04 10.97 21.68
C LYS A 744 15.53 10.62 20.30
N VAL A 745 16.00 11.29 19.25
CA VAL A 745 15.50 11.10 17.88
C VAL A 745 16.62 10.71 16.93
N ILE A 746 16.37 9.71 16.10
CA ILE A 746 17.22 9.34 14.98
C ILE A 746 16.45 9.56 13.68
N PHE A 747 16.99 10.38 12.78
CA PHE A 747 16.45 10.60 11.45
C PHE A 747 17.43 10.02 10.42
N PHE A 748 17.05 8.92 9.77
CA PHE A 748 17.84 8.27 8.74
C PHE A 748 17.25 8.59 7.36
N TYR A 749 18.10 9.03 6.43
CA TYR A 749 17.72 9.25 5.04
C TYR A 749 18.71 8.55 4.10
N ALA A 750 18.20 7.71 3.20
CA ALA A 750 18.92 7.19 2.06
C ALA A 750 18.16 7.54 0.77
N GLY A 751 18.81 8.25 -0.16
CA GLY A 751 18.16 8.76 -1.36
C GLY A 751 18.98 9.83 -2.07
N HIS A 752 18.35 10.54 -3.00
CA HIS A 752 18.94 11.71 -3.65
C HIS A 752 18.90 12.93 -2.73
N GLY A 753 20.02 13.64 -2.67
CA GLY A 753 20.08 15.01 -2.19
C GLY A 753 20.24 15.95 -3.39
N MET A 754 19.83 17.19 -3.20
CA MET A 754 19.80 18.21 -4.25
C MET A 754 20.35 19.52 -3.70
N PRO A 755 21.45 20.07 -4.25
CA PRO A 755 21.84 21.44 -3.99
C PRO A 755 21.08 22.40 -4.91
N ASN A 756 20.64 23.54 -4.38
CA ASN A 756 20.17 24.64 -5.21
C ASN A 756 21.37 25.43 -5.76
N GLU A 757 21.39 25.70 -7.06
CA GLU A 757 22.55 26.33 -7.70
C GLU A 757 22.75 27.81 -7.31
N THR A 758 21.66 28.48 -6.95
CA THR A 758 21.63 29.92 -6.67
C THR A 758 22.05 30.22 -5.23
N ASP A 759 21.38 29.61 -4.25
CA ASP A 759 21.61 29.89 -2.82
C ASP A 759 22.46 28.82 -2.12
N LYS A 760 22.83 27.75 -2.83
CA LYS A 760 23.61 26.60 -2.35
C LYS A 760 22.95 25.83 -1.20
N SER A 761 21.66 26.02 -0.95
CA SER A 761 20.92 25.28 0.07
C SER A 761 20.68 23.83 -0.36
N SER A 762 20.62 22.92 0.61
CA SER A 762 20.46 21.48 0.35
C SER A 762 19.01 21.02 0.56
N TYR A 763 18.57 20.06 -0.24
CA TYR A 763 17.23 19.48 -0.21
C TYR A 763 17.28 17.95 -0.24
N LEU A 764 16.27 17.31 0.35
CA LEU A 764 15.99 15.88 0.22
C LEU A 764 14.91 15.70 -0.84
N LEU A 765 15.15 14.79 -1.79
CA LEU A 765 14.25 14.58 -2.93
C LEU A 765 13.30 13.39 -2.68
N PRO A 766 11.98 13.62 -2.65
CA PRO A 766 10.97 12.56 -2.65
C PRO A 766 10.90 11.81 -3.99
N VAL A 767 10.30 10.61 -4.01
CA VAL A 767 10.27 9.80 -5.25
C VAL A 767 9.39 10.36 -6.37
N ASP A 768 8.41 11.19 -6.02
CA ASP A 768 7.54 11.95 -6.94
C ASP A 768 8.06 13.37 -7.21
N GLY A 769 9.14 13.77 -6.56
CA GLY A 769 9.81 15.05 -6.76
C GLY A 769 10.66 15.08 -8.03
N PHE A 770 11.02 16.29 -8.45
CA PHE A 770 11.87 16.52 -9.62
C PHE A 770 13.09 17.34 -9.24
N SER A 771 14.27 17.00 -9.74
CA SER A 771 15.49 17.71 -9.36
C SER A 771 15.53 19.15 -9.85
N SER A 772 14.61 19.55 -10.74
CA SER A 772 14.48 20.95 -11.20
C SER A 772 13.37 21.75 -10.54
N ASP A 773 12.69 21.17 -9.55
CA ASP A 773 11.56 21.82 -8.88
C ASP A 773 11.72 21.70 -7.36
N PHE A 774 12.36 22.70 -6.77
CA PHE A 774 12.65 22.76 -5.34
C PHE A 774 11.39 22.81 -4.46
N GLU A 775 10.24 23.24 -4.99
CA GLU A 775 8.96 23.26 -4.24
C GLU A 775 8.46 21.84 -3.94
N THR A 776 8.92 20.85 -4.72
CA THR A 776 8.60 19.43 -4.55
C THR A 776 9.58 18.69 -3.64
N ALA A 777 10.51 19.40 -2.98
CA ALA A 777 11.54 18.81 -2.15
C ALA A 777 11.56 19.36 -0.72
N ILE A 778 12.23 18.65 0.19
CA ILE A 778 12.32 19.05 1.60
C ILE A 778 13.64 19.79 1.83
N LYS A 779 13.57 21.09 2.12
CA LYS A 779 14.74 21.89 2.47
C LYS A 779 15.36 21.38 3.76
N LEU A 780 16.66 21.11 3.73
CA LEU A 780 17.37 20.44 4.83
C LEU A 780 17.40 21.30 6.10
N ASN A 781 17.56 22.62 5.97
CA ASN A 781 17.45 23.56 7.08
C ASN A 781 16.08 23.56 7.75
N ASP A 782 15.00 23.40 6.97
CA ASP A 782 13.64 23.39 7.51
C ASP A 782 13.42 22.11 8.30
N LEU A 783 13.94 20.97 7.82
CA LEU A 783 13.96 19.72 8.57
C LEU A 783 14.70 19.88 9.90
N TYR A 784 15.94 20.37 9.86
CA TYR A 784 16.75 20.55 11.08
C TYR A 784 16.09 21.49 12.08
N SER A 785 15.59 22.64 11.60
CA SER A 785 14.91 23.62 12.45
C SER A 785 13.63 23.05 13.04
N ARG A 786 12.88 22.25 12.28
CA ARG A 786 11.63 21.67 12.73
C ARG A 786 11.81 20.62 13.82
N LEU A 787 12.83 19.76 13.70
CA LEU A 787 13.09 18.73 14.71
C LEU A 787 13.81 19.28 15.95
N THR A 788 14.29 20.52 15.89
CA THR A 788 14.97 21.19 17.02
C THR A 788 14.17 22.38 17.58
N ALA A 789 12.95 22.61 17.07
CA ALA A 789 12.09 23.72 17.49
C ALA A 789 11.55 23.55 18.92
N ASN A 790 11.36 22.30 19.37
CA ASN A 790 10.91 21.95 20.71
C ASN A 790 12.08 21.36 21.52
N PRO A 791 12.05 21.42 22.87
CA PRO A 791 13.03 20.74 23.70
C PRO A 791 13.12 19.25 23.36
N VAL A 792 14.33 18.79 23.05
CA VAL A 792 14.65 17.40 22.69
C VAL A 792 15.98 17.03 23.34
N GLN A 793 16.13 15.79 23.79
CA GLN A 793 17.38 15.35 24.43
C GLN A 793 18.53 15.42 23.42
N GLU A 794 18.29 14.85 22.23
CA GLU A 794 19.23 14.79 21.12
C GLU A 794 18.48 14.45 19.82
N VAL A 795 18.94 15.02 18.69
CA VAL A 795 18.55 14.58 17.34
C VAL A 795 19.80 14.17 16.54
N THR A 796 19.83 12.91 16.12
CA THR A 796 20.89 12.35 15.27
C THR A 796 20.36 12.21 13.85
N PHE A 797 20.95 12.95 12.90
CA PHE A 797 20.67 12.82 11.48
C PHE A 797 21.73 11.93 10.82
N ILE A 798 21.31 10.93 10.06
CA ILE A 798 22.16 10.03 9.31
C ILE A 798 21.77 10.12 7.84
N MET A 799 22.63 10.75 7.04
CA MET A 799 22.33 11.18 5.67
C MET A 799 23.20 10.42 4.67
N ASP A 800 22.66 9.34 4.11
CA ASP A 800 23.25 8.62 2.98
C ASP A 800 22.75 9.19 1.65
N ALA A 801 23.18 10.41 1.33
CA ALA A 801 22.76 11.14 0.14
C ALA A 801 23.89 12.01 -0.44
N CYS A 802 23.82 12.27 -1.75
CA CYS A 802 24.71 13.21 -2.43
C CYS A 802 24.10 14.60 -2.42
N PHE A 803 24.81 15.64 -1.95
CA PHE A 803 24.35 17.03 -2.04
C PHE A 803 25.14 17.86 -3.06
N SER A 804 25.91 17.20 -3.92
CA SER A 804 26.76 17.83 -4.95
C SER A 804 26.08 17.98 -6.32
N GLY A 805 24.84 17.49 -6.47
CA GLY A 805 24.09 17.44 -7.74
C GLY A 805 24.39 16.20 -8.60
N SER A 806 25.24 15.29 -8.12
CA SER A 806 25.60 14.04 -8.80
C SER A 806 24.74 12.86 -8.34
N ALA A 807 24.30 12.01 -9.27
CA ALA A 807 23.65 10.74 -8.93
C ALA A 807 24.68 9.67 -8.53
N ARG A 808 24.22 8.63 -7.81
CA ARG A 808 25.06 7.55 -7.25
C ARG A 808 25.83 6.73 -8.32
N ASP A 809 25.34 6.64 -9.55
CA ASP A 809 25.87 5.79 -10.64
C ASP A 809 26.56 6.58 -11.78
N ASN A 810 27.24 7.69 -11.48
CA ASN A 810 27.90 8.58 -12.47
C ASN A 810 26.97 9.38 -13.40
N GLY A 811 25.64 9.24 -13.28
CA GLY A 811 24.68 10.16 -13.88
C GLY A 811 24.65 11.52 -13.17
N MET A 812 24.20 12.57 -13.85
CA MET A 812 23.87 13.84 -13.21
C MET A 812 22.35 13.95 -13.10
N LEU A 813 21.87 14.55 -12.01
CA LEU A 813 20.46 14.89 -11.90
C LEU A 813 20.06 15.84 -13.05
N ALA A 814 18.78 15.90 -13.40
CA ALA A 814 18.30 16.63 -14.59
C ALA A 814 18.77 18.10 -14.66
N GLU A 815 18.94 18.76 -13.50
CA GLU A 815 19.48 20.13 -13.40
C GLU A 815 21.00 20.22 -13.56
N ALA A 816 21.75 19.22 -13.09
CA ALA A 816 23.19 19.34 -12.89
C ALA A 816 24.02 19.17 -14.18
N ARG A 817 23.52 19.56 -15.37
CA ARG A 817 24.20 19.45 -16.67
C ARG A 817 25.51 20.26 -16.75
N GLY A 818 26.55 19.83 -16.03
CA GLY A 818 27.96 20.14 -16.31
C GLY A 818 28.82 20.59 -15.12
N VAL A 819 28.26 20.86 -13.93
CA VAL A 819 29.02 21.45 -12.81
C VAL A 819 28.62 20.83 -11.46
N LYS A 820 29.59 20.28 -10.73
CA LYS A 820 29.40 19.87 -9.33
C LYS A 820 29.34 21.10 -8.43
N ILE A 821 28.32 21.18 -7.59
CA ILE A 821 28.11 22.33 -6.71
C ILE A 821 28.55 21.95 -5.31
N LYS A 822 29.31 22.84 -4.67
CA LYS A 822 29.64 22.70 -3.25
C LYS A 822 28.51 23.35 -2.43
N PRO A 823 27.66 22.56 -1.73
CA PRO A 823 26.55 23.10 -0.95
C PRO A 823 27.07 23.93 0.23
N ARG A 824 26.23 24.86 0.68
CA ARG A 824 26.47 25.65 1.89
C ARG A 824 26.38 24.74 3.12
N THR A 825 27.30 24.90 4.06
CA THR A 825 27.20 24.25 5.37
C THR A 825 26.01 24.82 6.13
N GLU A 826 25.10 23.94 6.53
CA GLU A 826 23.88 24.31 7.25
C GLU A 826 24.17 24.60 8.74
N VAL A 827 23.41 25.54 9.33
CA VAL A 827 23.58 25.92 10.74
C VAL A 827 22.76 24.98 11.62
N LEU A 828 23.42 24.20 12.47
CA LEU A 828 22.77 23.28 13.40
C LEU A 828 22.38 23.97 14.71
N ASN A 829 21.12 23.77 15.11
CA ASN A 829 20.53 24.25 16.36
C ASN A 829 20.24 23.07 17.32
N GLY A 830 19.91 23.38 18.57
CA GLY A 830 19.56 22.38 19.58
C GLY A 830 20.73 21.43 19.93
N ASN A 831 20.40 20.21 20.36
CA ASN A 831 21.36 19.11 20.57
C ASN A 831 21.38 18.20 19.35
N SER A 832 22.12 18.58 18.30
CA SER A 832 22.05 17.89 17.01
C SER A 832 23.40 17.37 16.54
N ILE A 833 23.39 16.16 15.99
CA ILE A 833 24.55 15.51 15.35
C ILE A 833 24.13 15.09 13.95
N VAL A 834 24.94 15.41 12.94
CA VAL A 834 24.68 15.04 11.53
C VAL A 834 25.84 14.22 11.01
N PHE A 835 25.57 12.99 10.59
CA PHE A 835 26.45 12.17 9.78
C PHE A 835 26.06 12.32 8.30
N SER A 836 27.02 12.66 7.45
CA SER A 836 26.84 12.75 6.00
C SER A 836 27.77 11.79 5.29
N ALA A 837 27.25 11.07 4.29
CA ALA A 837 27.99 10.03 3.57
C ALA A 837 29.17 10.54 2.73
N ALA A 838 29.19 11.81 2.36
CA ALA A 838 30.23 12.42 1.53
C ALA A 838 30.45 13.91 1.89
N THR A 839 31.64 14.43 1.59
CA THR A 839 31.92 15.88 1.65
C THR A 839 31.29 16.62 0.47
N GLY A 840 31.13 17.93 0.60
CA GLY A 840 30.27 18.77 -0.26
C GLY A 840 30.28 18.49 -1.78
N ASP A 841 31.42 18.25 -2.41
CA ASP A 841 31.57 18.01 -3.86
C ASP A 841 31.80 16.52 -4.24
N GLU A 842 31.90 15.65 -3.24
CA GLU A 842 31.99 14.21 -3.41
C GLU A 842 30.60 13.57 -3.56
N THR A 843 30.58 12.29 -3.90
CA THR A 843 29.38 11.52 -4.20
C THR A 843 29.30 10.35 -3.22
N ALA A 844 28.11 10.08 -2.68
CA ALA A 844 27.83 8.88 -1.91
C ALA A 844 27.62 7.69 -2.89
N TYR A 845 28.53 6.72 -2.87
CA TYR A 845 28.51 5.60 -3.82
C TYR A 845 27.84 4.35 -3.23
N PRO A 846 27.28 3.48 -4.08
CA PRO A 846 26.87 2.16 -3.66
C PRO A 846 28.09 1.28 -3.34
N TYR A 847 27.86 0.26 -2.52
CA TYR A 847 28.76 -0.87 -2.36
C TYR A 847 28.08 -2.11 -2.93
N THR A 848 28.11 -2.22 -4.27
CA THR A 848 27.32 -3.22 -5.02
C THR A 848 27.56 -4.65 -4.54
N ALA A 849 28.82 -5.01 -4.25
CA ALA A 849 29.20 -6.32 -3.71
C ALA A 849 28.51 -6.67 -2.38
N LYS A 850 28.08 -5.65 -1.64
CA LYS A 850 27.44 -5.74 -0.32
C LYS A 850 25.97 -5.33 -0.32
N GLN A 851 25.41 -4.95 -1.47
CA GLN A 851 24.01 -4.52 -1.63
C GLN A 851 23.54 -3.43 -0.65
N HIS A 852 24.42 -2.45 -0.39
CA HIS A 852 24.16 -1.31 0.49
C HIS A 852 24.77 -0.04 -0.10
N GLY A 853 24.37 1.14 0.40
CA GLY A 853 25.21 2.33 0.34
C GLY A 853 26.55 2.07 1.03
N LEU A 854 27.67 2.55 0.45
CA LEU A 854 29.00 2.30 1.02
C LEU A 854 29.12 2.85 2.45
N PHE A 855 28.52 4.01 2.69
CA PHE A 855 28.41 4.61 4.01
C PHE A 855 27.55 3.75 4.95
N THR A 856 26.33 3.41 4.54
CA THR A 856 25.41 2.60 5.36
C THR A 856 25.99 1.24 5.71
N TYR A 857 26.68 0.57 4.79
CA TYR A 857 27.34 -0.72 5.07
C TYR A 857 28.31 -0.62 6.25
N PHE A 858 29.22 0.35 6.26
CA PHE A 858 30.21 0.48 7.34
C PHE A 858 29.60 1.00 8.65
N LEU A 859 28.53 1.79 8.58
CA LEU A 859 27.70 2.13 9.75
C LEU A 859 27.15 0.86 10.40
N LEU A 860 26.45 0.03 9.61
CA LEU A 860 25.85 -1.23 10.09
C LEU A 860 26.93 -2.20 10.58
N LYS A 861 28.06 -2.30 9.86
CA LYS A 861 29.17 -3.18 10.22
C LYS A 861 29.72 -2.85 11.61
N LYS A 862 29.93 -1.56 11.89
CA LYS A 862 30.43 -1.14 13.20
C LYS A 862 29.42 -1.38 14.31
N LEU A 863 28.14 -1.12 14.06
CA LEU A 863 27.07 -1.45 15.01
C LEU A 863 26.97 -2.96 15.28
N GLN A 864 27.19 -3.78 14.25
CA GLN A 864 27.21 -5.24 14.35
C GLN A 864 28.35 -5.72 15.24
N GLU A 865 29.58 -5.27 14.96
CA GLU A 865 30.80 -5.65 15.69
C GLU A 865 30.73 -5.26 17.18
N THR A 866 30.15 -4.09 17.46
CA THR A 866 30.08 -3.52 18.82
C THR A 866 28.79 -3.86 19.54
N LYS A 867 27.85 -4.58 18.90
CA LYS A 867 26.49 -4.83 19.42
C LYS A 867 25.78 -3.53 19.83
N GLY A 868 25.99 -2.49 19.03
CA GLY A 868 25.48 -1.13 19.23
C GLY A 868 26.23 -0.31 20.28
N ASP A 869 27.16 -0.91 21.03
CA ASP A 869 27.88 -0.22 22.09
C ASP A 869 29.13 0.52 21.56
N VAL A 870 28.88 1.63 20.87
CA VAL A 870 29.93 2.44 20.23
C VAL A 870 29.65 3.92 20.42
N THR A 871 30.70 4.71 20.69
CA THR A 871 30.61 6.17 20.78
C THR A 871 30.45 6.80 19.40
N TYR A 872 29.87 8.01 19.31
CA TYR A 872 29.77 8.70 18.02
C TYR A 872 31.13 8.98 17.40
N LYS A 873 32.15 9.28 18.21
CA LYS A 873 33.51 9.48 17.73
C LYS A 873 34.08 8.20 17.12
N ASP A 874 34.03 7.09 17.85
CA ASP A 874 34.58 5.81 17.36
C ASP A 874 33.80 5.27 16.15
N LEU A 875 32.48 5.51 16.12
CA LEU A 875 31.64 5.18 14.98
C LEU A 875 32.02 6.00 13.76
N PHE A 876 32.16 7.33 13.91
CA PHE A 876 32.53 8.21 12.81
C PHE A 876 33.94 7.92 12.29
N ASP A 877 34.93 7.76 13.18
CA ASP A 877 36.31 7.48 12.80
C ASP A 877 36.41 6.17 12.01
N TYR A 878 35.68 5.13 12.45
CA TYR A 878 35.58 3.88 11.71
C TYR A 878 34.94 4.06 10.33
N ILE A 879 33.79 4.74 10.25
CA ILE A 879 33.08 4.96 8.98
C ILE A 879 33.96 5.77 8.03
N LYS A 880 34.55 6.87 8.50
CA LYS A 880 35.39 7.78 7.69
C LYS A 880 36.59 7.04 7.09
N THR A 881 37.30 6.26 7.90
CA THR A 881 38.47 5.51 7.44
C THR A 881 38.08 4.43 6.43
N ASN A 882 37.08 3.60 6.75
CA ASN A 882 36.72 2.46 5.89
C ASN A 882 36.03 2.89 4.59
N VAL A 883 35.13 3.88 4.64
CA VAL A 883 34.49 4.42 3.43
C VAL A 883 35.54 5.08 2.52
N GLY A 884 36.43 5.90 3.08
CA GLY A 884 37.47 6.58 2.32
C GLY A 884 38.41 5.61 1.60
N GLN A 885 38.87 4.57 2.29
CA GLN A 885 39.72 3.53 1.71
C GLN A 885 38.95 2.69 0.67
N GLN A 886 37.77 2.18 1.04
CA GLN A 886 37.04 1.25 0.19
C GLN A 886 36.48 1.92 -1.06
N SER A 887 36.08 3.20 -0.99
CA SER A 887 35.56 3.94 -2.15
C SER A 887 36.59 4.04 -3.26
N VAL A 888 37.87 4.28 -2.94
CA VAL A 888 38.94 4.32 -3.94
C VAL A 888 39.13 2.93 -4.57
N VAL A 889 39.01 1.86 -3.78
CA VAL A 889 39.19 0.48 -4.25
C VAL A 889 38.04 0.02 -5.14
N VAL A 890 36.78 0.25 -4.74
CA VAL A 890 35.61 -0.33 -5.42
C VAL A 890 34.96 0.60 -6.43
N ASN A 891 35.00 1.91 -6.18
CA ASN A 891 34.36 2.92 -7.01
C ASN A 891 35.37 3.76 -7.81
N GLN A 892 36.68 3.56 -7.58
CA GLN A 892 37.77 4.32 -8.22
C GLN A 892 37.65 5.84 -8.02
N LYS A 893 36.95 6.26 -6.97
CA LYS A 893 36.63 7.67 -6.67
C LYS A 893 36.62 7.90 -5.16
N SER A 894 36.94 9.13 -4.76
CA SER A 894 36.91 9.53 -3.35
C SER A 894 35.48 9.67 -2.84
N GLN A 895 35.27 9.19 -1.62
CA GLN A 895 34.09 9.45 -0.80
C GLN A 895 34.55 9.58 0.64
N THR A 896 34.37 10.77 1.21
CA THR A 896 34.83 11.08 2.56
C THR A 896 33.62 11.46 3.43
N PRO A 897 33.22 10.62 4.39
CA PRO A 897 32.15 10.96 5.33
C PRO A 897 32.45 12.20 6.17
N GLN A 898 31.41 12.94 6.55
CA GLN A 898 31.48 14.09 7.46
C GLN A 898 30.61 13.91 8.69
N LEU A 899 31.03 14.53 9.79
CA LEU A 899 30.24 14.69 11.00
C LEU A 899 30.19 16.17 11.37
N GLN A 900 28.99 16.67 11.68
CA GLN A 900 28.74 18.02 12.14
C GLN A 900 27.94 17.99 13.43
N THR A 901 28.24 18.88 14.36
CA THR A 901 27.51 19.02 15.63
C THR A 901 27.05 20.46 15.83
N SER A 902 25.96 20.62 16.58
CA SER A 902 25.53 21.95 17.01
C SER A 902 26.54 22.57 17.98
N LYS A 903 26.71 23.89 17.94
CA LYS A 903 27.71 24.62 18.74
C LYS A 903 27.58 24.41 20.25
N ASN A 904 26.38 24.09 20.72
CA ASN A 904 26.06 23.96 22.15
C ASN A 904 26.19 22.52 22.67
N LEU A 905 26.41 21.53 21.78
CA LEU A 905 26.55 20.13 22.18
C LEU A 905 28.00 19.85 22.60
N GLN A 906 28.27 20.01 23.90
CA GLN A 906 29.53 19.57 24.51
C GLN A 906 29.51 18.05 24.73
N GLU A 907 30.68 17.40 24.70
CA GLU A 907 30.87 15.96 25.00
C GLU A 907 30.24 14.93 24.02
N TRP A 908 29.82 15.35 22.82
CA TRP A 908 29.27 14.46 21.79
C TRP A 908 30.12 13.23 21.48
N GLU A 909 31.45 13.35 21.65
CA GLU A 909 32.41 12.29 21.38
C GLU A 909 32.20 11.03 22.23
N THR A 910 31.62 11.18 23.42
CA THR A 910 31.39 10.08 24.37
C THR A 910 29.95 9.53 24.31
N MET A 911 29.04 10.28 23.68
CA MET A 911 27.65 9.88 23.48
C MET A 911 27.58 8.67 22.54
N LYS A 912 26.54 7.83 22.70
CA LYS A 912 26.34 6.59 21.95
C LYS A 912 25.00 6.63 21.23
N LEU A 913 24.89 5.89 20.13
CA LEU A 913 23.60 5.69 19.43
C LEU A 913 22.63 4.85 20.26
N LYS A 914 23.16 3.84 20.95
CA LYS A 914 22.47 2.93 21.87
C LYS A 914 21.93 3.63 23.12
#